data_AF-A0A3D1A602-F1
#
_entry.id   AF-A0A3D1A602-F1
#
_cell.length_a   1.000
_cell.length_b   1.000
_cell.length_c   1.000
_cell.angle_alpha   90.00
_cell.angle_beta   90.00
_cell.angle_gamma   90.00
#
_symmetry.space_group_name_H-M   'P 1'
#
loop_
_entity.id
_entity.type
_entity.pdbx_description
1 polymer ?
#
loop_
_entity_poly.entity_id
_entity_poly.type
_entity_poly.pdbx_seq_one_letter_code
_entity_poly.pdbx_strand_id
1 'polypeptide(L)'
;MANTENNLPVPRAPLVFLLAAAFFVSPLIFFTGLTRNPYYLQITLLNVSVLAAGALFLFYSIKRGAWLLPATPLGKPLAALGLVYLASFAWAWFGHAEFFRPAIQSEGLKAGLFYLVNCVGVFYLSLSVPYGGSDQEVPAGEWLVFILGWGALWFLFPWLKMPPSGDGLFDRLFDPYGFLVWVTGFTAVWLLIKRCRQEDILHLAMSAGAVAALYGILEYFRLELVWAKLLNPYGNRSVSTFGNPNFISTYVVIFLPLAASLLMKARTLPQRFYYGLVFLSYLGMLMASLTRSSWIGAAAALGCLFAFASHRAQLKANKKFLYPFFAAALLLVAMWPSDSLKPFSSGLADRVSEAVLGIQSPAAVSLGGDDGRTYASFHQRLLIWTSAWQMGLENPLLGKGWGQFELFYPFYQGRLMSNFPVMRGLRTHANNAHNEILEQWSQAGLLGLGAYLWVLVTLFYGFWRFYRSAGEQARYGAVPLAAGLVGALADNLLNVSIHFAVPALAFWWTAGALALKTTGAGPGAPWRRPRASAALAWLLIAGCLAGIWFWQGQFRREFLYFNGFRAMRGNAVAQAVEQLRAAWEAHPREVNTNYEYGNAYVRSGDLEKGAWAYGEALKSNAGYDEIYFNLAIILKRLGRNEEALKNLQVSSVINPLNPTTWQALAEVYLASPDRAAVAARAAADMTEAVKIFPNDPNMWNTLGYFYTLLKNYKEAHAAYARAVRADPGNRMLVENLTGVSRQLGLKEDPDLGWLREYLRLDQIAAEAAIKPAHLAAADKLLAYDPSAARAQLLRAKLYFKADRLPEAKAALQRLLRDNHSDNQARYGLAVIYEKEGSLDLARAEWGRFLQQEPGNAAIAQRLQGLK
;
A
#
# COMPACT_ATOMS: atom_id res chain seq x y z
N MET A 1 31.29 40.28 -22.63
CA MET A 1 31.11 39.19 -23.62
C MET A 1 29.85 38.43 -23.24
N ALA A 2 28.79 38.54 -24.05
CA ALA A 2 27.55 37.81 -23.83
C ALA A 2 27.82 36.31 -24.03
N ASN A 3 27.58 35.53 -22.99
CA ASN A 3 27.84 34.09 -22.98
C ASN A 3 26.79 33.39 -23.87
N THR A 4 27.08 33.28 -25.16
CA THR A 4 26.25 32.64 -26.20
C THR A 4 26.14 31.12 -26.05
N GLU A 5 26.73 30.53 -25.00
CA GLU A 5 26.75 29.08 -24.79
C GLU A 5 25.53 28.51 -24.04
N ASN A 6 24.70 29.34 -23.38
CA ASN A 6 23.52 28.86 -22.65
C ASN A 6 22.23 29.53 -23.14
N ASN A 7 21.49 28.84 -24.02
CA ASN A 7 20.10 29.18 -24.42
C ASN A 7 19.07 29.02 -23.27
N LEU A 8 19.51 28.94 -22.01
CA LEU A 8 18.62 28.76 -20.87
C LEU A 8 17.97 30.08 -20.47
N PRO A 9 16.67 30.06 -20.15
CA PRO A 9 15.97 31.25 -19.68
C PRO A 9 16.30 31.59 -18.20
N VAL A 10 17.02 30.71 -17.50
CA VAL A 10 17.47 30.88 -16.11
C VAL A 10 18.97 30.56 -15.99
N PRO A 11 19.66 30.97 -14.91
CA PRO A 11 21.07 30.65 -14.72
C PRO A 11 21.27 29.13 -14.61
N ARG A 12 22.24 28.61 -15.37
CA ARG A 12 22.54 27.17 -15.42
C ARG A 12 22.87 26.60 -14.04
N ALA A 13 23.79 27.23 -13.32
CA ALA A 13 24.34 26.65 -12.08
C ALA A 13 23.27 26.27 -11.03
N PRO A 14 22.36 27.18 -10.62
CA PRO A 14 21.30 26.82 -9.68
C PRO A 14 20.31 25.80 -10.27
N LEU A 15 19.98 25.88 -11.55
CA LEU A 15 19.08 24.91 -12.18
C LEU A 15 19.66 23.50 -12.18
N VAL A 16 20.92 23.34 -12.61
CA VAL A 16 21.61 22.05 -12.62
C VAL A 16 21.72 21.48 -11.21
N PHE A 17 22.01 22.32 -10.22
CA PHE A 17 22.05 21.89 -8.82
C PHE A 17 20.72 21.26 -8.37
N LEU A 18 19.60 21.94 -8.66
CA LEU A 18 18.27 21.49 -8.28
C LEU A 18 17.84 20.24 -9.04
N LEU A 19 18.13 20.16 -10.34
CA LEU A 19 17.80 18.97 -11.14
C LEU A 19 18.67 17.76 -10.79
N ALA A 20 19.95 17.96 -10.45
CA ALA A 20 20.81 16.90 -9.93
C ALA A 20 20.29 16.39 -8.57
N ALA A 21 19.84 17.29 -7.69
CA ALA A 21 19.22 16.90 -6.44
C ALA A 21 17.93 16.07 -6.65
N ALA A 22 17.08 16.45 -7.62
CA ALA A 22 15.84 15.74 -7.93
C ALA A 22 16.03 14.38 -8.63
N PHE A 23 16.89 14.31 -9.65
CA PHE A 23 17.03 13.13 -10.52
C PHE A 23 18.18 12.19 -10.15
N PHE A 24 19.15 12.64 -9.35
CA PHE A 24 20.30 11.84 -8.95
C PHE A 24 20.35 11.61 -7.45
N VAL A 25 20.32 12.67 -6.65
CA VAL A 25 20.42 12.51 -5.19
C VAL A 25 19.18 11.83 -4.64
N SER A 26 17.99 12.36 -4.94
CA SER A 26 16.73 11.86 -4.35
C SER A 26 16.44 10.37 -4.61
N PRO A 27 16.65 9.81 -5.82
CA PRO A 27 16.41 8.38 -6.07
C PRO A 27 17.48 7.45 -5.46
N LEU A 28 18.66 7.97 -5.13
CA LEU A 28 19.81 7.17 -4.70
C LEU A 28 20.18 7.38 -3.22
N ILE A 29 19.70 8.44 -2.58
CA ILE A 29 19.98 8.76 -1.18
C ILE A 29 19.02 8.00 -0.28
N PHE A 30 19.52 7.15 0.60
CA PHE A 30 18.65 6.40 1.51
C PHE A 30 19.35 6.27 2.86
N PHE A 31 18.63 6.52 3.95
CA PHE A 31 19.18 6.41 5.30
C PHE A 31 18.18 5.69 6.18
N THR A 32 18.59 4.54 6.71
CA THR A 32 17.72 3.64 7.46
C THR A 32 17.67 3.95 8.95
N GLY A 33 18.61 4.77 9.45
CA GLY A 33 18.69 5.21 10.84
C GLY A 33 18.15 6.63 11.09
N LEU A 34 17.71 7.34 10.04
CA LEU A 34 17.35 8.76 10.11
C LEU A 34 15.86 8.96 10.42
N THR A 35 15.01 8.22 9.73
CA THR A 35 13.55 8.28 9.80
C THR A 35 12.99 6.86 9.90
N ARG A 36 11.79 6.68 10.47
CA ARG A 36 11.15 5.35 10.54
C ARG A 36 10.97 4.78 9.15
N ASN A 37 10.55 5.65 8.24
CA ASN A 37 10.41 5.33 6.85
C ASN A 37 11.57 5.98 6.05
N PRO A 38 12.48 5.19 5.47
CA PRO A 38 13.78 5.65 4.97
C PRO A 38 13.72 6.54 3.73
N TYR A 39 12.59 6.60 3.02
CA TYR A 39 12.43 7.45 1.83
C TYR A 39 11.87 8.85 2.12
N TYR A 40 11.58 9.22 3.38
CA TYR A 40 11.12 10.59 3.69
C TYR A 40 12.14 11.68 3.31
N LEU A 41 13.44 11.40 3.48
CA LEU A 41 14.48 12.33 3.02
C LEU A 41 14.44 12.51 1.50
N GLN A 42 14.25 11.41 0.76
CA GLN A 42 14.12 11.44 -0.71
C GLN A 42 12.96 12.32 -1.14
N ILE A 43 11.78 12.10 -0.54
CA ILE A 43 10.57 12.87 -0.83
C ILE A 43 10.81 14.35 -0.54
N THR A 44 11.41 14.67 0.61
CA THR A 44 11.69 16.05 1.01
C THR A 44 12.63 16.74 0.04
N LEU A 45 13.78 16.11 -0.26
CA LEU A 45 14.77 16.67 -1.18
C LEU A 45 14.20 16.88 -2.59
N LEU A 46 13.44 15.91 -3.09
CA LEU A 46 12.79 15.99 -4.40
C LEU A 46 11.82 17.17 -4.44
N ASN A 47 10.88 17.26 -3.49
CA ASN A 47 9.89 18.32 -3.47
C ASN A 47 10.52 19.71 -3.29
N VAL A 48 11.49 19.85 -2.38
CA VAL A 48 12.23 21.11 -2.20
C VAL A 48 12.94 21.51 -3.49
N SER A 49 13.56 20.55 -4.19
CA SER A 49 14.28 20.81 -5.44
C SER A 49 13.35 21.27 -6.57
N VAL A 50 12.20 20.59 -6.73
CA VAL A 50 11.17 20.94 -7.71
C VAL A 50 10.58 22.32 -7.42
N LEU A 51 10.23 22.60 -6.16
CA LEU A 51 9.66 23.90 -5.77
C LEU A 51 10.66 25.04 -5.94
N ALA A 52 11.92 24.84 -5.57
CA ALA A 52 12.97 25.84 -5.76
C ALA A 52 13.24 26.08 -7.26
N ALA A 53 13.18 25.04 -8.10
CA ALA A 53 13.30 25.21 -9.55
C ALA A 53 12.11 25.98 -10.11
N GLY A 54 10.88 25.68 -9.65
CA GLY A 54 9.68 26.42 -10.01
C GLY A 54 9.79 27.90 -9.65
N ALA A 55 10.20 28.21 -8.42
CA ALA A 55 10.45 29.57 -7.95
C ALA A 55 11.51 30.29 -8.79
N LEU A 56 12.60 29.60 -9.17
CA LEU A 56 13.63 30.14 -10.05
C LEU A 56 13.06 30.56 -11.41
N PHE A 57 12.28 29.69 -12.07
CA PHE A 57 11.65 30.02 -13.35
C PHE A 57 10.62 31.15 -13.23
N LEU A 58 9.84 31.19 -12.17
CA LEU A 58 8.88 32.28 -11.91
C LEU A 58 9.59 33.62 -11.67
N PHE A 59 10.65 33.63 -10.87
CA PHE A 59 11.45 34.82 -10.60
C PHE A 59 12.07 35.39 -11.89
N TYR A 60 12.64 34.53 -12.73
CA TYR A 60 13.18 34.95 -14.01
C TYR A 60 12.10 35.31 -15.05
N SER A 61 10.88 34.79 -14.91
CA SER A 61 9.73 35.24 -15.72
C SER A 61 9.41 36.71 -15.45
N ILE A 62 9.45 37.11 -14.18
CA ILE A 62 9.29 38.51 -13.76
C ILE A 62 10.44 39.36 -14.31
N LYS A 63 11.69 38.92 -14.12
CA LYS A 63 12.89 39.65 -14.56
C LYS A 63 12.92 39.89 -16.07
N ARG A 64 12.47 38.91 -16.86
CA ARG A 64 12.48 38.96 -18.34
C ARG A 64 11.20 39.53 -18.95
N GLY A 65 10.15 39.79 -18.15
CA GLY A 65 8.87 40.31 -18.64
C GLY A 65 8.07 39.32 -19.50
N ALA A 66 8.31 38.01 -19.37
CA ALA A 66 7.66 36.96 -20.16
C ALA A 66 7.46 35.68 -19.32
N TRP A 67 6.37 34.94 -19.54
CA TRP A 67 6.15 33.66 -18.86
C TRP A 67 7.09 32.58 -19.40
N LEU A 68 8.02 32.14 -18.56
CA LEU A 68 8.99 31.09 -18.93
C LEU A 68 8.42 29.67 -18.81
N LEU A 69 7.35 29.49 -18.04
CA LEU A 69 6.56 28.25 -18.04
C LEU A 69 5.63 28.28 -19.27
N PRO A 70 5.86 27.44 -20.30
CA PRO A 70 5.23 27.62 -21.60
C PRO A 70 3.81 27.04 -21.63
N ALA A 71 2.98 27.56 -22.54
CA ALA A 71 1.63 27.05 -22.75
C ALA A 71 1.65 25.80 -23.64
N THR A 72 0.78 24.84 -23.33
CA THR A 72 0.60 23.61 -24.10
C THR A 72 -0.89 23.31 -24.24
N PRO A 73 -1.34 22.60 -25.29
CA PRO A 73 -2.71 22.09 -25.39
C PRO A 73 -3.17 21.30 -24.14
N LEU A 74 -2.24 20.71 -23.38
CA LEU A 74 -2.53 20.02 -22.12
C LEU A 74 -2.93 20.95 -20.97
N GLY A 75 -2.66 22.26 -21.05
CA GLY A 75 -2.93 23.20 -19.95
C GLY A 75 -4.42 23.28 -19.60
N LYS A 76 -5.32 23.23 -20.60
CA LYS A 76 -6.77 23.23 -20.37
C LYS A 76 -7.25 21.92 -19.70
N PRO A 77 -6.93 20.71 -20.23
CA PRO A 77 -7.22 19.45 -19.54
C PRO A 77 -6.69 19.38 -18.11
N LEU A 78 -5.44 19.80 -17.88
CA LEU A 78 -4.84 19.81 -16.54
C LEU A 78 -5.56 20.77 -15.58
N ALA A 79 -5.89 21.98 -16.04
CA ALA A 79 -6.66 22.92 -15.24
C ALA A 79 -8.07 22.39 -14.94
N ALA A 80 -8.74 21.76 -15.90
CA ALA A 80 -10.05 21.14 -15.69
C ALA A 80 -9.96 20.00 -14.66
N LEU A 81 -8.94 19.15 -14.74
CA LEU A 81 -8.69 18.10 -13.76
C LEU A 81 -8.50 18.68 -12.35
N GLY A 82 -7.65 19.71 -12.22
CA GLY A 82 -7.45 20.40 -10.94
C GLY A 82 -8.74 21.04 -10.38
N LEU A 83 -9.58 21.63 -11.23
CA LEU A 83 -10.87 22.18 -10.82
C LEU A 83 -11.84 21.09 -10.34
N VAL A 84 -11.88 19.95 -11.02
CA VAL A 84 -12.72 18.82 -10.59
C VAL A 84 -12.22 18.24 -9.27
N TYR A 85 -10.90 18.12 -9.09
CA TYR A 85 -10.33 17.69 -7.81
C TYR A 85 -10.69 18.64 -6.68
N LEU A 86 -10.63 19.96 -6.90
CA LEU A 86 -11.07 20.95 -5.92
C LEU A 86 -12.57 20.86 -5.63
N ALA A 87 -13.40 20.68 -6.66
CA ALA A 87 -14.85 20.51 -6.49
C ALA A 87 -15.19 19.23 -5.71
N SER A 88 -14.52 18.14 -6.02
CA SER A 88 -14.64 16.85 -5.31
C SER A 88 -14.18 16.95 -3.86
N PHE A 89 -13.04 17.61 -3.60
CA PHE A 89 -12.58 17.90 -2.23
C PHE A 89 -13.59 18.77 -1.46
N ALA A 90 -14.09 19.85 -2.07
CA ALA A 90 -15.09 20.73 -1.46
C ALA A 90 -16.39 19.97 -1.15
N TRP A 91 -16.83 19.10 -2.06
CA TRP A 91 -17.96 18.20 -1.83
C TRP A 91 -17.72 17.33 -0.58
N ALA A 92 -16.54 16.72 -0.46
CA ALA A 92 -16.21 15.93 0.72
C ALA A 92 -16.22 16.77 2.00
N TRP A 93 -15.64 17.97 1.97
CA TRP A 93 -15.55 18.87 3.12
C TRP A 93 -16.92 19.34 3.65
N PHE A 94 -17.79 19.77 2.75
CA PHE A 94 -19.12 20.29 3.11
C PHE A 94 -20.15 19.18 3.29
N GLY A 95 -19.97 18.04 2.61
CA GLY A 95 -20.92 16.91 2.62
C GLY A 95 -20.74 15.94 3.79
N HIS A 96 -19.60 15.94 4.49
CA HIS A 96 -19.38 15.09 5.65
C HIS A 96 -19.55 15.85 6.97
N ALA A 97 -19.81 15.09 8.04
CA ALA A 97 -19.93 15.62 9.39
C ALA A 97 -18.66 16.40 9.79
N GLU A 98 -18.84 17.43 10.62
CA GLU A 98 -17.76 18.33 11.05
C GLU A 98 -16.56 17.59 11.65
N PHE A 99 -16.81 16.46 12.31
CA PHE A 99 -15.79 15.55 12.82
C PHE A 99 -14.73 15.15 11.77
N PHE A 100 -15.13 14.89 10.53
CA PHE A 100 -14.22 14.46 9.47
C PHE A 100 -13.45 15.60 8.82
N ARG A 101 -13.93 16.86 8.92
CA ARG A 101 -13.32 18.01 8.24
C ARG A 101 -11.81 18.12 8.49
N PRO A 102 -11.30 18.01 9.73
CA PRO A 102 -9.87 18.16 9.96
C PRO A 102 -9.04 17.04 9.29
N ALA A 103 -9.56 15.81 9.25
CA ALA A 103 -8.93 14.67 8.56
C ALA A 103 -8.99 14.85 7.04
N ILE A 104 -10.13 15.30 6.51
CA ILE A 104 -10.29 15.64 5.10
C ILE A 104 -9.28 16.72 4.71
N GLN A 105 -9.08 17.75 5.54
CA GLN A 105 -8.08 18.79 5.31
C GLN A 105 -6.68 18.21 5.17
N SER A 106 -6.31 17.34 6.11
CA SER A 106 -4.99 16.76 6.22
C SER A 106 -4.67 15.91 4.98
N GLU A 107 -5.53 14.96 4.65
CA GLU A 107 -5.33 14.07 3.50
C GLU A 107 -5.47 14.82 2.17
N GLY A 108 -6.44 15.73 2.07
CA GLY A 108 -6.62 16.55 0.87
C GLY A 108 -5.46 17.52 0.62
N LEU A 109 -4.86 18.09 1.66
CA LEU A 109 -3.66 18.92 1.53
C LEU A 109 -2.46 18.11 1.02
N LYS A 110 -2.24 16.90 1.57
CA LYS A 110 -1.17 16.01 1.09
C LYS A 110 -1.35 15.66 -0.38
N ALA A 111 -2.55 15.23 -0.77
CA ALA A 111 -2.86 14.88 -2.16
C ALA A 111 -2.80 16.08 -3.10
N GLY A 112 -3.26 17.25 -2.65
CA GLY A 112 -3.21 18.50 -3.39
C GLY A 112 -1.76 18.97 -3.63
N LEU A 113 -0.93 18.94 -2.59
CA LEU A 113 0.50 19.25 -2.71
C LEU A 113 1.21 18.25 -3.62
N PHE A 114 0.90 16.96 -3.51
CA PHE A 114 1.44 15.95 -4.41
C PHE A 114 1.08 16.27 -5.87
N TYR A 115 -0.19 16.51 -6.17
CA TYR A 115 -0.66 16.86 -7.51
C TYR A 115 0.00 18.15 -8.04
N LEU A 116 0.07 19.21 -7.24
CA LEU A 116 0.64 20.48 -7.66
C LEU A 116 2.14 20.42 -7.89
N VAL A 117 2.89 19.72 -7.02
CA VAL A 117 4.36 19.69 -7.08
C VAL A 117 4.86 18.56 -7.98
N ASN A 118 4.44 17.32 -7.71
CA ASN A 118 4.98 16.11 -8.34
C ASN A 118 4.34 15.81 -9.70
N CYS A 119 3.15 16.37 -9.99
CA CYS A 119 2.50 16.22 -11.29
C CYS A 119 2.62 17.51 -12.12
N VAL A 120 1.92 18.57 -11.72
CA VAL A 120 1.84 19.82 -12.51
C VAL A 120 3.18 20.55 -12.54
N GLY A 121 3.83 20.74 -11.39
CA GLY A 121 5.12 21.42 -11.27
C GLY A 121 6.21 20.73 -12.08
N VAL A 122 6.36 19.42 -11.92
CA VAL A 122 7.28 18.59 -12.70
C VAL A 122 7.01 18.69 -14.20
N PHE A 123 5.74 18.58 -14.62
CA PHE A 123 5.36 18.66 -16.03
C PHE A 123 5.76 20.00 -16.66
N TYR A 124 5.46 21.12 -16.00
CA TYR A 124 5.81 22.45 -16.50
C TYR A 124 7.30 22.77 -16.42
N LEU A 125 8.02 22.26 -15.40
CA LEU A 125 9.47 22.37 -15.35
C LEU A 125 10.13 21.64 -16.51
N SER A 126 9.66 20.43 -16.83
CA SER A 126 10.11 19.69 -18.01
C SER A 126 9.87 20.49 -19.29
N LEU A 127 8.69 21.08 -19.48
CA LEU A 127 8.43 21.95 -20.63
C LEU A 127 9.39 23.16 -20.74
N SER A 128 9.96 23.60 -19.63
CA SER A 128 10.82 24.79 -19.55
C SER A 128 12.30 24.49 -19.78
N VAL A 129 12.68 23.21 -19.85
CA VAL A 129 14.03 22.74 -20.20
C VAL A 129 14.06 22.37 -21.69
N PRO A 130 14.88 23.03 -22.52
CA PRO A 130 14.86 22.83 -23.97
C PRO A 130 15.52 21.51 -24.41
N TYR A 131 15.14 21.03 -25.60
CA TYR A 131 15.91 20.03 -26.34
C TYR A 131 17.13 20.67 -27.04
N GLY A 132 18.16 19.87 -27.32
CA GLY A 132 19.34 20.34 -28.06
C GLY A 132 19.10 20.58 -29.56
N GLY A 133 19.90 21.47 -30.15
CA GLY A 133 20.07 21.60 -31.61
C GLY A 133 21.03 20.55 -32.20
N SER A 134 21.60 20.81 -33.38
CA SER A 134 22.55 19.89 -34.08
C SER A 134 23.87 19.62 -33.34
N ASP A 135 24.14 20.32 -32.24
CA ASP A 135 25.35 20.15 -31.42
C ASP A 135 25.30 18.89 -30.54
N GLN A 136 26.43 18.20 -30.49
CA GLN A 136 26.57 16.86 -29.93
C GLN A 136 26.08 16.74 -28.47
N GLU A 137 25.35 15.66 -28.21
CA GLU A 137 25.01 15.16 -26.87
C GLU A 137 26.29 14.91 -26.05
N VAL A 138 26.19 14.92 -24.72
CA VAL A 138 27.29 14.47 -23.86
C VAL A 138 27.70 13.06 -24.29
N PRO A 139 28.98 12.79 -24.57
CA PRO A 139 29.39 11.47 -25.03
C PRO A 139 28.99 10.38 -24.05
N ALA A 140 28.35 9.31 -24.55
CA ALA A 140 27.92 8.18 -23.71
C ALA A 140 29.05 7.52 -22.91
N GLY A 141 30.31 7.66 -23.37
CA GLY A 141 31.49 7.22 -22.63
C GLY A 141 31.67 7.94 -21.29
N GLU A 142 31.32 9.23 -21.19
CA GLU A 142 31.41 9.97 -19.94
C GLU A 142 30.38 9.46 -18.91
N TRP A 143 29.16 9.15 -19.37
CA TRP A 143 28.13 8.52 -18.53
C TRP A 143 28.50 7.10 -18.10
N LEU A 144 29.16 6.33 -18.97
CA LEU A 144 29.67 5.00 -18.63
C LEU A 144 30.74 5.07 -17.53
N VAL A 145 31.69 6.01 -17.67
CA VAL A 145 32.71 6.26 -16.64
C VAL A 145 32.06 6.68 -15.32
N PHE A 146 31.01 7.49 -15.36
CA PHE A 146 30.27 7.86 -14.16
C PHE A 146 29.62 6.64 -13.48
N ILE A 147 28.88 5.81 -14.20
CA ILE A 147 28.22 4.61 -13.63
C ILE A 147 29.27 3.67 -13.02
N LEU A 148 30.36 3.37 -13.75
CA LEU A 148 31.38 2.43 -13.28
C LEU A 148 32.22 3.03 -12.14
N GLY A 149 32.66 4.28 -12.29
CA GLY A 149 33.54 4.96 -11.35
C GLY A 149 32.84 5.31 -10.03
N TRP A 150 31.69 5.99 -10.09
CA TRP A 150 30.93 6.32 -8.87
C TRP A 150 30.28 5.08 -8.26
N GLY A 151 29.80 4.15 -9.09
CA GLY A 151 29.28 2.86 -8.63
C GLY A 151 30.32 2.03 -7.88
N ALA A 152 31.59 2.03 -8.33
CA ALA A 152 32.68 1.34 -7.65
C ALA A 152 32.94 1.89 -6.24
N LEU A 153 32.76 3.20 -6.01
CA LEU A 153 32.94 3.80 -4.67
C LEU A 153 31.95 3.23 -3.65
N TRP A 154 30.74 2.86 -4.07
CA TRP A 154 29.76 2.27 -3.16
C TRP A 154 30.17 0.90 -2.63
N PHE A 155 31.01 0.14 -3.34
CA PHE A 155 31.49 -1.14 -2.81
C PHE A 155 32.28 -0.95 -1.54
N LEU A 156 33.02 0.15 -1.40
CA LEU A 156 33.84 0.41 -0.21
C LEU A 156 33.05 0.98 0.97
N PHE A 157 31.79 1.39 0.75
CA PHE A 157 30.95 2.04 1.74
C PHE A 157 30.79 1.22 3.03
N PRO A 158 30.53 -0.10 3.01
CA PRO A 158 30.37 -0.88 4.23
C PRO A 158 31.63 -0.94 5.11
N TRP A 159 32.82 -0.85 4.51
CA TRP A 159 34.09 -0.98 5.21
C TRP A 159 34.66 0.35 5.70
N LEU A 160 34.30 1.46 5.04
CA LEU A 160 34.85 2.79 5.32
C LEU A 160 33.84 3.75 5.98
N LYS A 161 32.55 3.40 6.01
CA LYS A 161 31.51 4.19 6.65
C LYS A 161 31.73 4.24 8.16
N MET A 162 31.74 5.45 8.71
CA MET A 162 31.68 5.63 10.16
C MET A 162 30.26 5.32 10.68
N PRO A 163 30.13 4.47 11.72
CA PRO A 163 28.84 4.26 12.35
C PRO A 163 28.36 5.57 13.03
N PRO A 164 27.05 5.86 13.01
CA PRO A 164 26.51 7.03 13.71
C PRO A 164 26.90 7.05 15.19
N SER A 165 27.33 8.19 15.70
CA SER A 165 27.72 8.38 17.11
C SER A 165 26.90 9.51 17.75
N GLY A 166 25.62 9.23 18.04
CA GLY A 166 24.73 10.18 18.72
C GLY A 166 23.29 10.15 18.20
N ASP A 167 22.46 10.97 18.82
CA ASP A 167 21.03 11.09 18.50
C ASP A 167 20.68 12.34 17.68
N GLY A 168 21.66 13.22 17.45
CA GLY A 168 21.51 14.41 16.63
C GLY A 168 21.38 14.08 15.14
N LEU A 169 20.85 15.04 14.38
CA LEU A 169 20.71 14.91 12.94
C LEU A 169 22.07 14.77 12.25
N PHE A 170 23.03 15.62 12.62
CA PHE A 170 24.37 15.60 12.06
C PHE A 170 25.13 14.32 12.42
N ASP A 171 24.98 13.82 13.64
CA ASP A 171 25.62 12.56 14.09
C ASP A 171 25.22 11.35 13.24
N ARG A 172 24.03 11.39 12.63
CA ARG A 172 23.49 10.30 11.81
C ARG A 172 23.66 10.50 10.31
N LEU A 173 23.92 11.74 9.88
CA LEU A 173 24.14 12.07 8.48
C LEU A 173 25.62 12.11 8.12
N PHE A 174 26.47 12.59 9.04
CA PHE A 174 27.86 12.87 8.73
C PHE A 174 28.71 11.61 8.80
N ASP A 175 29.17 11.21 7.62
CA ASP A 175 30.17 10.16 7.42
C ASP A 175 31.21 10.72 6.43
N PRO A 176 32.49 10.89 6.81
CA PRO A 176 33.50 11.49 5.93
C PRO A 176 33.63 10.76 4.58
N TYR A 177 33.54 9.43 4.59
CA TYR A 177 33.60 8.64 3.37
C TYR A 177 32.35 8.83 2.51
N GLY A 178 31.17 8.69 3.11
CA GLY A 178 29.90 8.94 2.42
C GLY A 178 29.80 10.36 1.86
N PHE A 179 30.28 11.36 2.61
CA PHE A 179 30.35 12.74 2.14
C PHE A 179 31.23 12.85 0.89
N LEU A 180 32.42 12.24 0.87
CA LEU A 180 33.28 12.17 -0.30
C LEU A 180 32.57 11.50 -1.50
N VAL A 181 31.90 10.37 -1.28
CA VAL A 181 31.15 9.65 -2.33
C VAL A 181 30.04 10.52 -2.91
N TRP A 182 29.27 11.21 -2.08
CA TRP A 182 28.20 12.09 -2.55
C TRP A 182 28.71 13.35 -3.24
N VAL A 183 29.76 14.00 -2.73
CA VAL A 183 30.37 15.19 -3.34
C VAL A 183 30.99 14.86 -4.69
N THR A 184 31.71 13.75 -4.81
CA THR A 184 32.30 13.30 -6.08
C THR A 184 31.23 12.96 -7.11
N GLY A 185 30.18 12.24 -6.71
CA GLY A 185 29.03 11.95 -7.57
C GLY A 185 28.31 13.21 -8.04
N PHE A 186 28.01 14.12 -7.12
CA PHE A 186 27.35 15.39 -7.45
C PHE A 186 28.19 16.25 -8.39
N THR A 187 29.50 16.32 -8.14
CA THR A 187 30.45 17.05 -9.00
C THR A 187 30.50 16.45 -10.40
N ALA A 188 30.56 15.12 -10.51
CA ALA A 188 30.52 14.43 -11.81
C ALA A 188 29.22 14.73 -12.57
N VAL A 189 28.06 14.66 -11.92
CA VAL A 189 26.77 15.02 -12.52
C VAL A 189 26.74 16.49 -12.97
N TRP A 190 27.25 17.40 -12.15
CA TRP A 190 27.33 18.83 -12.50
C TRP A 190 28.22 19.08 -13.73
N LEU A 191 29.31 18.34 -13.87
CA LEU A 191 30.21 18.38 -15.03
C LEU A 191 29.58 17.77 -16.29
N LEU A 192 28.79 16.70 -16.14
CA LEU A 192 28.08 16.04 -17.24
C LEU A 192 26.96 16.93 -17.79
N ILE A 193 26.21 17.63 -16.93
CA ILE A 193 25.09 18.48 -17.35
C ILE A 193 25.59 19.86 -17.79
N LYS A 194 26.36 19.93 -18.88
CA LYS A 194 26.99 21.17 -19.39
C LYS A 194 25.99 22.19 -19.92
N ARG A 195 24.95 21.75 -20.64
CA ARG A 195 23.97 22.65 -21.29
C ARG A 195 22.58 22.59 -20.67
N CYS A 196 22.34 21.66 -19.74
CA CYS A 196 21.06 21.45 -19.05
C CYS A 196 19.90 21.32 -20.04
N ARG A 197 20.01 20.34 -20.93
CA ARG A 197 18.98 20.00 -21.92
C ARG A 197 18.17 18.79 -21.48
N GLN A 198 17.04 18.57 -22.15
CA GLN A 198 16.22 17.37 -21.95
C GLN A 198 17.03 16.07 -22.07
N GLU A 199 17.90 15.99 -23.07
CA GLU A 199 18.77 14.83 -23.25
C GLU A 199 19.66 14.61 -22.03
N ASP A 200 20.27 15.67 -21.49
CA ASP A 200 21.17 15.58 -20.33
C ASP A 200 20.40 15.07 -19.09
N ILE A 201 19.16 15.55 -18.87
CA ILE A 201 18.32 15.13 -17.74
C ILE A 201 17.81 13.70 -17.89
N LEU A 202 17.40 13.30 -19.10
CA LEU A 202 16.97 11.93 -19.38
C LEU A 202 18.13 10.93 -19.22
N HIS A 203 19.34 11.29 -19.63
CA HIS A 203 20.53 10.48 -19.38
C HIS A 203 20.90 10.41 -17.90
N LEU A 204 20.72 11.51 -17.14
CA LEU A 204 20.88 11.49 -15.69
C LEU A 204 19.90 10.51 -15.05
N ALA A 205 18.61 10.62 -15.40
CA ALA A 205 17.55 9.76 -14.89
C ALA A 205 17.81 8.28 -15.23
N MET A 206 18.23 8.00 -16.47
CA MET A 206 18.59 6.66 -16.91
C MET A 206 19.77 6.09 -16.14
N SER A 207 20.84 6.87 -16.00
CA SER A 207 22.07 6.49 -15.28
C SER A 207 21.81 6.25 -13.80
N ALA A 208 21.06 7.14 -13.14
CA ALA A 208 20.66 6.97 -11.75
C ALA A 208 19.83 5.70 -11.57
N GLY A 209 18.86 5.47 -12.45
CA GLY A 209 18.09 4.22 -12.47
C GLY A 209 18.95 2.99 -12.69
N ALA A 210 20.01 3.07 -13.51
CA ALA A 210 20.89 1.95 -13.79
C ALA A 210 21.75 1.59 -12.58
N VAL A 211 22.27 2.61 -11.86
CA VAL A 211 22.98 2.37 -10.59
C VAL A 211 22.04 1.74 -9.56
N ALA A 212 20.82 2.26 -9.40
CA ALA A 212 19.81 1.66 -8.52
C ALA A 212 19.46 0.21 -8.96
N ALA A 213 19.30 -0.03 -10.25
CA ALA A 213 18.99 -1.34 -10.80
C ALA A 213 20.12 -2.36 -10.54
N LEU A 214 21.38 -1.98 -10.79
CA LEU A 214 22.55 -2.81 -10.49
C LEU A 214 22.63 -3.14 -9.01
N TYR A 215 22.45 -2.14 -8.14
CA TYR A 215 22.40 -2.36 -6.70
C TYR A 215 21.26 -3.30 -6.29
N GLY A 216 20.06 -3.15 -6.86
CA GLY A 216 18.94 -4.04 -6.56
C GLY A 216 19.14 -5.47 -7.05
N ILE A 217 19.84 -5.66 -8.18
CA ILE A 217 20.26 -7.00 -8.63
C ILE A 217 21.20 -7.63 -7.59
N LEU A 218 22.17 -6.87 -7.08
CA LEU A 218 23.07 -7.36 -6.03
C LEU A 218 22.32 -7.70 -4.73
N GLU A 219 21.38 -6.83 -4.32
CA GLU A 219 20.51 -7.06 -3.17
C GLU A 219 19.71 -8.37 -3.30
N TYR A 220 19.19 -8.68 -4.50
CA TYR A 220 18.51 -9.95 -4.78
C TYR A 220 19.41 -11.15 -4.53
N PHE A 221 20.69 -11.04 -4.88
CA PHE A 221 21.72 -12.06 -4.60
C PHE A 221 22.31 -11.98 -3.18
N ARG A 222 21.67 -11.23 -2.26
CA ARG A 222 22.11 -11.04 -0.87
C ARG A 222 23.47 -10.35 -0.74
N LEU A 223 23.90 -9.63 -1.77
CA LEU A 223 25.07 -8.77 -1.76
C LEU A 223 24.65 -7.36 -1.36
N GLU A 224 24.79 -7.05 -0.08
CA GLU A 224 24.43 -5.76 0.50
C GLU A 224 25.64 -4.81 0.51
N LEU A 225 25.63 -3.80 -0.37
CA LEU A 225 26.73 -2.84 -0.51
C LEU A 225 26.52 -1.54 0.27
N VAL A 226 25.30 -1.22 0.70
CA VAL A 226 24.98 0.10 1.24
C VAL A 226 24.59 0.02 2.71
N TRP A 227 23.84 -1.02 3.09
CA TRP A 227 23.31 -1.16 4.43
C TRP A 227 24.14 -2.11 5.30
N ALA A 228 24.18 -1.83 6.61
CA ALA A 228 24.80 -2.75 7.57
C ALA A 228 23.99 -4.06 7.73
N LYS A 229 22.72 -4.07 7.32
CA LYS A 229 21.81 -5.23 7.33
C LYS A 229 20.95 -5.18 6.09
N LEU A 230 20.68 -6.33 5.48
CA LEU A 230 19.78 -6.45 4.35
C LEU A 230 18.40 -5.90 4.72
N LEU A 231 17.98 -4.81 4.06
CA LEU A 231 16.64 -4.24 4.22
C LEU A 231 15.69 -4.89 3.23
N ASN A 232 15.06 -6.00 3.62
CA ASN A 232 14.03 -6.60 2.78
C ASN A 232 12.72 -6.86 3.53
N PRO A 233 11.89 -5.81 3.72
CA PRO A 233 10.55 -5.97 4.29
C PRO A 233 9.60 -6.71 3.34
N TYR A 234 9.97 -6.90 2.06
CA TYR A 234 9.18 -7.58 1.03
C TYR A 234 9.71 -8.98 0.72
N GLY A 235 10.40 -9.60 1.71
CA GLY A 235 10.93 -10.95 1.65
C GLY A 235 12.08 -11.10 0.67
N ASN A 236 11.77 -11.53 -0.56
CA ASN A 236 12.77 -11.87 -1.58
C ASN A 236 12.76 -10.90 -2.76
N ARG A 237 11.97 -9.82 -2.68
CA ARG A 237 11.87 -8.78 -3.70
C ARG A 237 12.92 -7.73 -3.42
N SER A 238 13.78 -7.42 -4.38
CA SER A 238 14.72 -6.31 -4.20
C SER A 238 13.97 -4.97 -4.17
N VAL A 239 14.31 -4.14 -3.19
CA VAL A 239 13.74 -2.80 -3.01
C VAL A 239 14.66 -1.70 -3.54
N SER A 240 15.95 -2.01 -3.71
CA SER A 240 17.01 -1.10 -4.09
C SER A 240 17.03 0.17 -3.21
N THR A 241 17.60 1.27 -3.68
CA THR A 241 17.58 2.58 -3.01
C THR A 241 16.17 3.20 -2.99
N PHE A 242 15.18 2.61 -3.65
CA PHE A 242 13.81 3.12 -3.70
C PHE A 242 12.95 2.65 -2.51
N GLY A 243 13.42 1.67 -1.72
CA GLY A 243 12.72 1.17 -0.53
C GLY A 243 11.42 0.42 -0.80
N ASN A 244 11.00 0.30 -2.06
CA ASN A 244 9.84 -0.47 -2.49
C ASN A 244 10.06 -1.04 -3.90
N PRO A 245 9.83 -2.36 -4.11
CA PRO A 245 10.04 -3.01 -5.41
C PRO A 245 9.12 -2.46 -6.51
N ASN A 246 7.93 -1.98 -6.16
CA ASN A 246 7.00 -1.38 -7.12
C ASN A 246 7.55 -0.05 -7.66
N PHE A 247 8.17 0.78 -6.82
CA PHE A 247 8.62 2.12 -7.22
C PHE A 247 9.77 2.04 -8.23
N ILE A 248 10.82 1.26 -7.92
CA ILE A 248 11.95 1.07 -8.83
C ILE A 248 11.55 0.36 -10.12
N SER A 249 10.68 -0.64 -10.05
CA SER A 249 10.25 -1.36 -11.25
C SER A 249 9.43 -0.48 -12.20
N THR A 250 8.51 0.35 -11.70
CA THR A 250 7.80 1.33 -12.54
C THR A 250 8.75 2.38 -13.12
N TYR A 251 9.71 2.89 -12.33
CA TYR A 251 10.74 3.82 -12.81
C TYR A 251 11.52 3.24 -13.99
N VAL A 252 11.94 1.98 -13.86
CA VAL A 252 12.62 1.23 -14.93
C VAL A 252 11.71 1.04 -16.15
N VAL A 253 10.43 0.71 -15.97
CA VAL A 253 9.46 0.57 -17.08
C VAL A 253 9.34 1.87 -17.89
N ILE A 254 9.32 3.03 -17.23
CA ILE A 254 9.23 4.35 -17.89
C ILE A 254 10.41 4.57 -18.84
N PHE A 255 11.63 4.26 -18.40
CA PHE A 255 12.86 4.56 -19.15
C PHE A 255 13.38 3.41 -20.02
N LEU A 256 12.86 2.18 -19.87
CA LEU A 256 13.27 1.00 -20.63
C LEU A 256 13.15 1.18 -22.16
N PRO A 257 12.05 1.75 -22.72
CA PRO A 257 11.97 1.98 -24.16
C PRO A 257 12.98 3.01 -24.67
N LEU A 258 13.34 3.99 -23.84
CA LEU A 258 14.37 4.97 -24.17
C LEU A 258 15.76 4.32 -24.19
N ALA A 259 16.09 3.49 -23.19
CA ALA A 259 17.31 2.71 -23.18
C ALA A 259 17.43 1.80 -24.42
N ALA A 260 16.36 1.08 -24.76
CA ALA A 260 16.31 0.22 -25.94
C ALA A 260 16.46 1.03 -27.24
N SER A 261 15.75 2.15 -27.36
CA SER A 261 15.81 3.02 -28.54
C SER A 261 17.20 3.62 -28.77
N LEU A 262 17.87 4.05 -27.70
CA LEU A 262 19.23 4.58 -27.77
C LEU A 262 20.28 3.49 -28.05
N LEU A 263 20.12 2.29 -27.49
CA LEU A 263 20.95 1.13 -27.83
C LEU A 263 20.86 0.78 -29.33
N MET A 264 19.64 0.79 -29.89
CA MET A 264 19.44 0.56 -31.32
C MET A 264 20.05 1.66 -32.20
N LYS A 265 20.15 2.89 -31.70
CA LYS A 265 20.77 4.03 -32.40
C LYS A 265 22.30 4.08 -32.23
N ALA A 266 22.86 3.36 -31.25
CA ALA A 266 24.27 3.42 -30.89
C ALA A 266 25.20 3.04 -32.06
N ARG A 267 26.16 3.93 -32.35
CA ARG A 267 27.14 3.74 -33.44
C ARG A 267 28.53 3.42 -32.91
N THR A 268 28.92 4.00 -31.78
CA THR A 268 30.27 3.85 -31.21
C THR A 268 30.32 2.82 -30.09
N LEU A 269 31.49 2.20 -29.87
CA LEU A 269 31.67 1.21 -28.81
C LEU A 269 31.29 1.73 -27.39
N PRO A 270 31.64 2.96 -26.98
CA PRO A 270 31.20 3.49 -25.70
C PRO A 270 29.68 3.65 -25.58
N GLN A 271 29.00 4.12 -26.63
CA GLN A 271 27.52 4.20 -26.66
C GLN A 271 26.89 2.82 -26.46
N ARG A 272 27.47 1.82 -27.11
CA ARG A 272 27.00 0.45 -27.09
C ARG A 272 27.09 -0.16 -25.69
N PHE A 273 28.23 -0.03 -25.03
CA PHE A 273 28.39 -0.52 -23.67
C PHE A 273 27.52 0.24 -22.68
N TYR A 274 27.45 1.57 -22.78
CA TYR A 274 26.61 2.37 -21.91
C TYR A 274 25.11 1.99 -22.01
N TYR A 275 24.51 2.10 -23.20
CA TYR A 275 23.08 1.81 -23.35
C TYR A 275 22.77 0.32 -23.17
N GLY A 276 23.72 -0.56 -23.50
CA GLY A 276 23.62 -1.99 -23.23
C GLY A 276 23.59 -2.31 -21.73
N LEU A 277 24.47 -1.69 -20.94
CA LEU A 277 24.49 -1.80 -19.48
C LEU A 277 23.19 -1.28 -18.86
N VAL A 278 22.71 -0.11 -19.28
CA VAL A 278 21.43 0.45 -18.80
C VAL A 278 20.28 -0.49 -19.15
N PHE A 279 20.19 -0.95 -20.40
CA PHE A 279 19.13 -1.87 -20.84
C PHE A 279 19.14 -3.20 -20.07
N LEU A 280 20.30 -3.84 -19.93
CA LEU A 280 20.42 -5.12 -19.22
C LEU A 280 20.21 -5.00 -17.72
N SER A 281 20.71 -3.93 -17.08
CA SER A 281 20.44 -3.67 -15.66
C SER A 281 18.95 -3.46 -15.40
N TYR A 282 18.24 -2.78 -16.31
CA TYR A 282 16.79 -2.59 -16.20
C TYR A 282 16.02 -3.91 -16.30
N LEU A 283 16.37 -4.76 -17.27
CA LEU A 283 15.78 -6.10 -17.36
C LEU A 283 16.10 -6.96 -16.14
N GLY A 284 17.35 -6.90 -15.64
CA GLY A 284 17.76 -7.55 -14.41
C GLY A 284 16.96 -7.08 -13.20
N MET A 285 16.70 -5.77 -13.09
CA MET A 285 15.91 -5.22 -12.00
C MET A 285 14.43 -5.61 -12.07
N LEU A 286 13.86 -5.73 -13.28
CA LEU A 286 12.52 -6.29 -13.45
C LEU A 286 12.46 -7.74 -12.92
N MET A 287 13.50 -8.54 -13.16
CA MET A 287 13.63 -9.89 -12.57
C MET A 287 13.77 -9.84 -11.05
N ALA A 288 14.63 -8.96 -10.52
CA ALA A 288 14.92 -8.84 -9.09
C ALA A 288 13.74 -8.30 -8.25
N SER A 289 12.91 -7.41 -8.83
CA SER A 289 11.76 -6.80 -8.13
C SER A 289 10.59 -7.77 -7.92
N LEU A 290 10.48 -8.79 -8.79
CA LEU A 290 9.38 -9.75 -8.86
C LEU A 290 7.99 -9.09 -8.97
N THR A 291 7.91 -7.84 -9.44
CA THR A 291 6.65 -7.10 -9.58
C THR A 291 5.92 -7.52 -10.86
N ARG A 292 4.85 -8.31 -10.72
CA ARG A 292 4.11 -8.89 -11.86
C ARG A 292 3.54 -7.84 -12.83
N SER A 293 2.99 -6.75 -12.31
CA SER A 293 2.41 -5.66 -13.13
C SER A 293 3.46 -4.95 -13.99
N SER A 294 4.68 -4.79 -13.47
CA SER A 294 5.79 -4.16 -14.19
C SER A 294 6.25 -4.96 -15.40
N TRP A 295 6.03 -6.28 -15.42
CA TRP A 295 6.24 -7.11 -16.62
C TRP A 295 5.23 -6.80 -17.73
N ILE A 296 3.96 -6.65 -17.35
CA ILE A 296 2.90 -6.23 -18.28
C ILE A 296 3.20 -4.82 -18.79
N GLY A 297 3.63 -3.92 -17.89
CA GLY A 297 4.08 -2.58 -18.25
C GLY A 297 5.25 -2.59 -19.23
N ALA A 298 6.31 -3.36 -18.96
CA ALA A 298 7.47 -3.49 -19.84
C ALA A 298 7.09 -4.08 -21.21
N ALA A 299 6.23 -5.09 -21.24
CA ALA A 299 5.72 -5.69 -22.48
C ALA A 299 4.89 -4.69 -23.28
N ALA A 300 4.00 -3.92 -22.64
CA ALA A 300 3.23 -2.85 -23.28
C ALA A 300 4.13 -1.74 -23.82
N ALA A 301 5.16 -1.36 -23.05
CA ALA A 301 6.13 -0.34 -23.45
C ALA A 301 6.93 -0.78 -24.69
N LEU A 302 7.51 -1.98 -24.67
CA LEU A 302 8.27 -2.51 -25.80
C LEU A 302 7.37 -2.83 -27.01
N GLY A 303 6.16 -3.33 -26.77
CA GLY A 303 5.15 -3.53 -27.82
C GLY A 303 4.80 -2.22 -28.53
N CYS A 304 4.57 -1.15 -27.76
CA CYS A 304 4.34 0.20 -28.28
C CYS A 304 5.56 0.70 -29.08
N LEU A 305 6.78 0.53 -28.55
CA LEU A 305 8.02 0.91 -29.22
C LEU A 305 8.16 0.25 -30.60
N PHE A 306 7.90 -1.06 -30.69
CA PHE A 306 8.06 -1.84 -31.91
C PHE A 306 6.84 -1.80 -32.85
N ALA A 307 5.72 -1.21 -32.44
CA ALA A 307 4.61 -0.93 -33.36
C ALA A 307 5.05 0.02 -34.49
N PHE A 308 5.98 0.94 -34.21
CA PHE A 308 6.46 1.92 -35.17
C PHE A 308 7.55 1.37 -36.10
N ALA A 309 7.39 1.58 -37.40
CA ALA A 309 8.29 1.04 -38.43
C ALA A 309 9.74 1.55 -38.30
N SER A 310 9.95 2.78 -37.84
CA SER A 310 11.29 3.37 -37.66
C SER A 310 12.17 2.57 -36.70
N HIS A 311 11.59 2.07 -35.60
CA HIS A 311 12.33 1.27 -34.63
C HIS A 311 12.58 -0.16 -35.13
N ARG A 312 11.61 -0.74 -35.85
CA ARG A 312 11.80 -2.05 -36.53
C ARG A 312 12.88 -1.98 -37.62
N ALA A 313 12.94 -0.88 -38.37
CA ALA A 313 13.96 -0.65 -39.39
C ALA A 313 15.35 -0.52 -38.75
N GLN A 314 15.48 0.28 -37.69
CA GLN A 314 16.74 0.45 -36.98
C GLN A 314 17.22 -0.84 -36.30
N LEU A 315 16.30 -1.62 -35.72
CA LEU A 315 16.57 -2.95 -35.19
C LEU A 315 17.12 -3.88 -36.28
N LYS A 316 16.48 -3.93 -37.47
CA LYS A 316 16.94 -4.74 -38.60
C LYS A 316 18.31 -4.29 -39.11
N ALA A 317 18.53 -2.99 -39.22
CA ALA A 317 19.80 -2.40 -39.68
C ALA A 317 20.97 -2.78 -38.74
N ASN A 318 20.73 -2.78 -37.43
CA ASN A 318 21.75 -3.06 -36.41
C ASN A 318 21.66 -4.46 -35.80
N LYS A 319 20.90 -5.41 -36.38
CA LYS A 319 20.59 -6.71 -35.75
C LYS A 319 21.82 -7.52 -35.34
N LYS A 320 22.84 -7.61 -36.21
CA LYS A 320 24.08 -8.34 -35.94
C LYS A 320 24.78 -7.80 -34.70
N PHE A 321 24.74 -6.47 -34.55
CA PHE A 321 25.33 -5.78 -33.42
C PHE A 321 24.52 -5.97 -32.13
N LEU A 322 23.19 -6.10 -32.23
CA LEU A 322 22.30 -6.26 -31.08
C LEU A 322 22.20 -7.71 -30.59
N TYR A 323 22.57 -8.71 -31.39
CA TYR A 323 22.56 -10.13 -31.00
C TYR A 323 23.17 -10.44 -29.63
N PRO A 324 24.37 -9.97 -29.25
CA PRO A 324 24.91 -10.25 -27.92
C PRO A 324 24.05 -9.69 -26.78
N PHE A 325 23.44 -8.52 -26.95
CA PHE A 325 22.55 -7.93 -25.94
C PHE A 325 21.21 -8.66 -25.86
N PHE A 326 20.65 -9.09 -27.00
CA PHE A 326 19.45 -9.92 -27.01
C PHE A 326 19.72 -11.31 -26.44
N ALA A 327 20.87 -11.92 -26.76
CA ALA A 327 21.29 -13.18 -26.17
C ALA A 327 21.47 -13.03 -24.66
N ALA A 328 22.14 -11.97 -24.19
CA ALA A 328 22.28 -11.68 -22.76
C ALA A 328 20.93 -11.44 -22.08
N ALA A 329 20.01 -10.70 -22.71
CA ALA A 329 18.65 -10.50 -22.20
C ALA A 329 17.85 -11.80 -22.13
N LEU A 330 17.92 -12.65 -23.16
CA LEU A 330 17.28 -13.95 -23.18
C LEU A 330 17.87 -14.88 -22.11
N LEU A 331 19.19 -14.92 -21.97
CA LEU A 331 19.87 -15.68 -20.90
C LEU A 331 19.47 -15.14 -19.54
N LEU A 332 19.42 -13.82 -19.36
CA LEU A 332 19.00 -13.19 -18.11
C LEU A 332 17.58 -13.62 -17.76
N VAL A 333 16.65 -13.63 -18.72
CA VAL A 333 15.25 -14.03 -18.47
C VAL A 333 15.11 -15.54 -18.27
N ALA A 334 15.80 -16.36 -19.08
CA ALA A 334 15.67 -17.81 -19.11
C ALA A 334 16.43 -18.51 -17.97
N MET A 335 17.58 -17.96 -17.58
CA MET A 335 18.48 -18.54 -16.57
C MET A 335 18.46 -17.76 -15.25
N TRP A 336 17.51 -16.82 -15.05
CA TRP A 336 17.41 -16.13 -13.78
C TRP A 336 17.15 -17.15 -12.67
N PRO A 337 18.02 -17.23 -11.65
CA PRO A 337 17.89 -18.26 -10.62
C PRO A 337 16.61 -18.02 -9.81
N SER A 338 15.68 -18.97 -9.94
CA SER A 338 14.43 -19.05 -9.17
C SER A 338 14.49 -20.09 -8.03
N ASP A 339 15.42 -21.07 -8.13
CA ASP A 339 15.53 -22.18 -7.18
C ASP A 339 16.22 -21.81 -5.86
N SER A 340 17.01 -20.73 -5.80
CA SER A 340 17.56 -20.20 -4.55
C SER A 340 16.49 -19.70 -3.56
N LEU A 341 15.22 -19.80 -3.92
CA LEU A 341 14.08 -19.13 -3.29
C LEU A 341 12.83 -20.01 -3.12
N LYS A 342 12.93 -21.34 -3.25
CA LYS A 342 11.85 -22.23 -2.81
C LYS A 342 11.79 -22.28 -1.27
N PRO A 343 10.59 -22.24 -0.66
CA PRO A 343 9.25 -22.41 -1.26
C PRO A 343 8.55 -21.10 -1.68
N PHE A 344 9.21 -19.95 -1.62
CA PHE A 344 8.55 -18.64 -1.67
C PHE A 344 8.47 -17.98 -3.06
N SER A 345 9.07 -18.57 -4.11
CA SER A 345 9.00 -18.02 -5.47
C SER A 345 8.85 -19.10 -6.53
N SER A 346 7.92 -18.90 -7.45
CA SER A 346 7.71 -19.71 -8.64
C SER A 346 8.59 -19.16 -9.78
N GLY A 347 9.18 -20.02 -10.63
CA GLY A 347 10.01 -19.60 -11.77
C GLY A 347 9.18 -18.85 -12.84
N LEU A 348 9.81 -18.28 -13.87
CA LEU A 348 9.08 -17.59 -14.96
C LEU A 348 8.03 -18.52 -15.62
N ALA A 349 8.39 -19.78 -15.86
CA ALA A 349 7.50 -20.80 -16.43
C ALA A 349 6.31 -21.09 -15.51
N ASP A 350 6.55 -21.24 -14.21
CA ASP A 350 5.49 -21.44 -13.21
C ASP A 350 4.58 -20.21 -13.08
N ARG A 351 5.12 -18.99 -13.24
CA ARG A 351 4.35 -17.74 -13.18
C ARG A 351 3.45 -17.53 -14.39
N VAL A 352 3.96 -17.86 -15.58
CA VAL A 352 3.15 -17.84 -16.81
C VAL A 352 2.09 -18.93 -16.75
N SER A 353 2.46 -20.12 -16.24
CA SER A 353 1.52 -21.22 -16.01
C SER A 353 0.43 -20.84 -14.99
N GLU A 354 0.78 -20.25 -13.84
CA GLU A 354 -0.19 -19.73 -12.85
C GLU A 354 -1.12 -18.66 -13.42
N ALA A 355 -0.58 -17.72 -14.22
CA ALA A 355 -1.37 -16.66 -14.84
C ALA A 355 -2.34 -17.19 -15.91
N VAL A 356 -1.95 -18.23 -16.65
CA VAL A 356 -2.77 -18.87 -17.68
C VAL A 356 -3.79 -19.84 -17.07
N LEU A 357 -3.40 -20.62 -16.05
CA LEU A 357 -4.26 -21.57 -15.34
C LEU A 357 -5.28 -20.86 -14.45
N GLY A 358 -4.95 -19.70 -13.88
CA GLY A 358 -5.89 -18.89 -13.09
C GLY A 358 -7.05 -18.28 -13.89
N ILE A 359 -6.99 -18.33 -15.23
CA ILE A 359 -8.04 -17.81 -16.12
C ILE A 359 -9.04 -18.92 -16.52
N GLN A 360 -8.72 -20.20 -16.32
CA GLN A 360 -9.47 -21.30 -16.95
C GLN A 360 -10.72 -21.79 -16.20
N SER A 361 -11.05 -21.31 -15.00
CA SER A 361 -12.41 -21.55 -14.47
C SER A 361 -12.91 -20.47 -13.51
N PRO A 362 -14.17 -20.00 -13.68
CA PRO A 362 -14.86 -19.16 -12.69
C PRO A 362 -14.97 -19.83 -11.31
N ALA A 363 -14.83 -21.15 -11.23
CA ALA A 363 -14.89 -21.93 -9.99
C ALA A 363 -13.55 -21.98 -9.22
N ALA A 364 -12.41 -21.73 -9.89
CA ALA A 364 -11.09 -21.59 -9.24
C ALA A 364 -10.91 -20.23 -8.55
N VAL A 365 -11.81 -19.27 -8.81
CA VAL A 365 -11.99 -18.05 -8.03
C VAL A 365 -12.78 -18.39 -6.75
N SER A 366 -12.25 -19.32 -5.96
CA SER A 366 -12.72 -19.50 -4.59
C SER A 366 -12.24 -18.30 -3.78
N LEU A 367 -13.16 -17.38 -3.50
CA LEU A 367 -12.94 -16.31 -2.53
C LEU A 367 -12.76 -16.86 -1.10
N GLY A 368 -13.08 -18.14 -0.88
CA GLY A 368 -12.68 -18.89 0.31
C GLY A 368 -11.21 -19.30 0.18
N GLY A 369 -10.33 -18.60 0.90
CA GLY A 369 -8.94 -18.99 1.01
C GLY A 369 -8.82 -20.30 1.80
N ASP A 370 -8.54 -21.41 1.13
CA ASP A 370 -8.45 -22.72 1.84
C ASP A 370 -7.25 -23.59 1.45
N ASP A 371 -6.20 -23.03 0.86
CA ASP A 371 -5.07 -23.85 0.37
C ASP A 371 -3.74 -23.62 1.06
N GLY A 372 -3.67 -22.89 2.19
CA GLY A 372 -2.39 -22.63 2.88
C GLY A 372 -1.33 -21.94 1.99
N ARG A 373 -1.71 -21.55 0.76
CA ARG A 373 -0.92 -20.75 -0.16
C ARG A 373 -1.12 -19.31 0.24
N THR A 374 -0.03 -18.73 0.72
CA THR A 374 0.18 -17.34 1.06
C THR A 374 -0.73 -16.41 0.24
N TYR A 375 -1.62 -15.69 0.92
CA TYR A 375 -2.31 -14.47 0.51
C TYR A 375 -1.95 -14.00 -0.91
N ALA A 376 -2.65 -14.49 -1.94
CA ALA A 376 -2.37 -14.05 -3.30
C ALA A 376 -2.78 -12.57 -3.41
N SER A 377 -1.81 -11.71 -3.75
CA SER A 377 -1.97 -10.24 -3.91
C SER A 377 -3.14 -9.78 -4.79
N PHE A 378 -3.76 -10.70 -5.55
CA PHE A 378 -4.98 -10.48 -6.30
C PHE A 378 -6.23 -10.41 -5.41
N HIS A 379 -6.35 -11.28 -4.40
CA HIS A 379 -7.53 -11.32 -3.52
C HIS A 379 -7.63 -10.08 -2.63
N GLN A 380 -6.50 -9.57 -2.13
CA GLN A 380 -6.45 -8.28 -1.42
C GLN A 380 -6.89 -7.12 -2.31
N ARG A 381 -6.46 -7.11 -3.59
CA ARG A 381 -6.89 -6.10 -4.55
C ARG A 381 -8.38 -6.16 -4.83
N LEU A 382 -9.01 -7.34 -4.83
CA LEU A 382 -10.46 -7.44 -5.04
C LEU A 382 -11.25 -6.66 -3.99
N LEU A 383 -10.86 -6.76 -2.72
CA LEU A 383 -11.50 -6.00 -1.64
C LEU A 383 -11.28 -4.49 -1.82
N ILE A 384 -10.05 -4.08 -2.16
CA ILE A 384 -9.70 -2.69 -2.47
C ILE A 384 -10.53 -2.16 -3.63
N TRP A 385 -10.60 -2.89 -4.74
CA TRP A 385 -11.32 -2.49 -5.94
C TRP A 385 -12.83 -2.45 -5.73
N THR A 386 -13.38 -3.40 -4.98
CA THR A 386 -14.80 -3.41 -4.64
C THR A 386 -15.15 -2.22 -3.75
N SER A 387 -14.27 -1.90 -2.78
CA SER A 387 -14.43 -0.72 -1.93
C SER A 387 -14.33 0.57 -2.74
N ALA A 388 -13.32 0.70 -3.60
CA ALA A 388 -13.13 1.82 -4.52
C ALA A 388 -14.34 2.00 -5.46
N TRP A 389 -14.88 0.89 -5.97
CA TRP A 389 -16.06 0.90 -6.81
C TRP A 389 -17.28 1.43 -6.06
N GLN A 390 -17.52 0.94 -4.83
CA GLN A 390 -18.61 1.41 -3.97
C GLN A 390 -18.47 2.89 -3.59
N MET A 391 -17.25 3.36 -3.31
CA MET A 391 -16.98 4.77 -3.05
C MET A 391 -17.44 5.67 -4.20
N GLY A 392 -17.12 5.29 -5.44
CA GLY A 392 -17.58 6.04 -6.61
C GLY A 392 -19.08 5.88 -6.86
N LEU A 393 -19.69 4.73 -6.56
CA LEU A 393 -21.14 4.53 -6.68
C LEU A 393 -21.96 5.42 -5.73
N GLU A 394 -21.42 5.76 -4.57
CA GLU A 394 -22.12 6.62 -3.60
C GLU A 394 -22.25 8.07 -4.10
N ASN A 395 -21.25 8.57 -4.83
CA ASN A 395 -21.35 9.81 -5.59
C ASN A 395 -20.70 9.65 -6.97
N PRO A 396 -21.46 9.24 -7.99
CA PRO A 396 -20.92 8.97 -9.32
C PRO A 396 -20.28 10.17 -10.01
N LEU A 397 -20.69 11.41 -9.68
CA LEU A 397 -20.20 12.59 -10.39
C LEU A 397 -18.85 13.08 -9.85
N LEU A 398 -18.72 13.16 -8.53
CA LEU A 398 -17.57 13.76 -7.84
C LEU A 398 -16.76 12.78 -6.99
N GLY A 399 -17.19 11.52 -6.89
CA GLY A 399 -16.56 10.52 -6.03
C GLY A 399 -16.65 10.88 -4.55
N LYS A 400 -15.83 10.23 -3.73
CA LYS A 400 -15.83 10.39 -2.28
C LYS A 400 -15.00 11.60 -1.79
N GLY A 401 -14.30 12.28 -2.68
CA GLY A 401 -13.40 13.37 -2.38
C GLY A 401 -11.99 13.09 -2.89
N TRP A 402 -11.41 14.02 -3.65
CA TRP A 402 -10.02 13.93 -4.08
C TRP A 402 -9.06 13.87 -2.87
N GLY A 403 -8.16 12.88 -2.88
CA GLY A 403 -7.21 12.64 -1.81
C GLY A 403 -7.77 11.98 -0.57
N GLN A 404 -9.00 11.45 -0.60
CA GLN A 404 -9.69 10.91 0.58
C GLN A 404 -9.77 9.38 0.61
N PHE A 405 -9.02 8.70 -0.27
CA PHE A 405 -9.10 7.24 -0.36
C PHE A 405 -8.74 6.55 0.95
N GLU A 406 -7.55 6.81 1.49
CA GLU A 406 -7.06 6.21 2.74
C GLU A 406 -7.99 6.50 3.94
N LEU A 407 -8.62 7.67 3.95
CA LEU A 407 -9.55 8.09 5.01
C LEU A 407 -10.82 7.24 5.02
N PHE A 408 -11.41 7.00 3.84
CA PHE A 408 -12.74 6.40 3.74
C PHE A 408 -12.74 4.91 3.42
N TYR A 409 -11.71 4.41 2.72
CA TYR A 409 -11.58 3.00 2.36
C TYR A 409 -11.86 2.03 3.53
N PRO A 410 -11.34 2.25 4.76
CA PRO A 410 -11.56 1.33 5.87
C PRO A 410 -13.05 1.13 6.25
N PHE A 411 -13.89 2.14 6.05
CA PHE A 411 -15.34 2.04 6.32
C PHE A 411 -16.06 1.15 5.30
N TYR A 412 -15.70 1.25 4.01
CA TYR A 412 -16.27 0.38 2.97
C TYR A 412 -15.76 -1.06 3.12
N GLN A 413 -14.48 -1.20 3.45
CA GLN A 413 -13.87 -2.49 3.74
C GLN A 413 -14.59 -3.20 4.90
N GLY A 414 -14.80 -2.50 6.03
CA GLY A 414 -15.49 -3.05 7.20
C GLY A 414 -16.95 -3.41 6.89
N ARG A 415 -17.66 -2.59 6.11
CA ARG A 415 -19.02 -2.91 5.63
C ARG A 415 -19.04 -4.19 4.78
N LEU A 416 -18.11 -4.35 3.85
CA LEU A 416 -18.02 -5.55 3.02
C LEU A 416 -17.73 -6.80 3.86
N MET A 417 -16.78 -6.71 4.79
CA MET A 417 -16.44 -7.83 5.69
C MET A 417 -17.58 -8.22 6.63
N SER A 418 -18.39 -7.25 7.04
CA SER A 418 -19.56 -7.50 7.89
C SER A 418 -20.64 -8.31 7.15
N ASN A 419 -20.92 -7.93 5.91
CA ASN A 419 -22.04 -8.47 5.13
C ASN A 419 -21.68 -9.70 4.28
N PHE A 420 -20.40 -9.88 3.94
CA PHE A 420 -19.94 -10.97 3.09
C PHE A 420 -18.88 -11.79 3.83
N PRO A 421 -19.24 -12.96 4.42
CA PRO A 421 -18.30 -13.82 5.14
C PRO A 421 -17.04 -14.16 4.34
N VAL A 422 -17.19 -14.29 3.03
CA VAL A 422 -16.10 -14.60 2.11
C VAL A 422 -15.03 -13.50 2.03
N MET A 423 -15.36 -12.26 2.38
CA MET A 423 -14.42 -11.12 2.39
C MET A 423 -13.64 -11.00 3.70
N ARG A 424 -14.01 -11.74 4.76
CA ARG A 424 -13.42 -11.60 6.10
C ARG A 424 -11.92 -11.93 6.13
N GLY A 425 -11.49 -12.89 5.32
CA GLY A 425 -10.07 -13.26 5.18
C GLY A 425 -9.23 -12.28 4.34
N LEU A 426 -9.82 -11.20 3.81
CA LEU A 426 -9.16 -10.31 2.84
C LEU A 426 -8.77 -8.94 3.41
N ARG A 427 -8.93 -8.70 4.74
CA ARG A 427 -8.57 -7.42 5.39
C ARG A 427 -7.16 -6.98 4.99
N THR A 428 -7.05 -5.74 4.53
CA THR A 428 -5.78 -5.15 4.12
C THR A 428 -5.85 -3.64 4.26
N HIS A 429 -4.81 -3.01 4.79
CA HIS A 429 -4.72 -1.55 4.79
C HIS A 429 -4.33 -1.08 3.38
N ALA A 430 -5.02 -0.07 2.87
CA ALA A 430 -4.75 0.50 1.55
C ALA A 430 -4.88 2.02 1.59
N ASN A 431 -3.88 2.70 1.04
CA ASN A 431 -3.85 4.15 0.90
C ASN A 431 -4.36 4.63 -0.48
N ASN A 432 -4.45 3.72 -1.46
CA ASN A 432 -4.89 3.98 -2.83
C ASN A 432 -5.66 2.76 -3.37
N ALA A 433 -6.35 2.92 -4.49
CA ALA A 433 -7.17 1.89 -5.13
C ALA A 433 -6.35 0.79 -5.85
N HIS A 434 -5.03 0.95 -6.00
CA HIS A 434 -4.17 -0.01 -6.71
C HIS A 434 -4.60 -0.26 -8.17
N ASN A 435 -5.24 0.74 -8.76
CA ASN A 435 -5.67 0.79 -10.15
C ASN A 435 -5.98 2.26 -10.49
N GLU A 436 -5.29 2.81 -11.49
CA GLU A 436 -5.41 4.23 -11.83
C GLU A 436 -6.84 4.66 -12.21
N ILE A 437 -7.62 3.80 -12.86
CA ILE A 437 -9.00 4.13 -13.24
C ILE A 437 -9.91 4.17 -12.00
N LEU A 438 -9.77 3.18 -11.10
CA LEU A 438 -10.51 3.13 -9.85
C LEU A 438 -10.07 4.23 -8.87
N GLU A 439 -8.81 4.65 -8.92
CA GLU A 439 -8.29 5.77 -8.16
C GLU A 439 -9.05 7.06 -8.50
N GLN A 440 -9.20 7.34 -9.80
CA GLN A 440 -9.95 8.50 -10.30
C GLN A 440 -11.45 8.36 -10.01
N TRP A 441 -12.03 7.19 -10.26
CA TRP A 441 -13.45 6.90 -10.03
C TRP A 441 -13.86 7.08 -8.57
N SER A 442 -13.15 6.41 -7.66
CA SER A 442 -13.49 6.39 -6.23
C SER A 442 -13.41 7.77 -5.57
N GLN A 443 -12.47 8.60 -6.02
CA GLN A 443 -12.19 9.89 -5.40
C GLN A 443 -12.83 11.06 -6.11
N ALA A 444 -12.80 11.11 -7.45
CA ALA A 444 -13.23 12.26 -8.24
C ALA A 444 -14.41 11.96 -9.20
N GLY A 445 -14.94 10.72 -9.19
CA GLY A 445 -16.12 10.33 -9.97
C GLY A 445 -15.91 10.36 -11.48
N LEU A 446 -17.02 10.37 -12.23
CA LEU A 446 -17.00 10.44 -13.70
C LEU A 446 -16.36 11.73 -14.22
N LEU A 447 -16.53 12.85 -13.52
CA LEU A 447 -15.93 14.11 -13.94
C LEU A 447 -14.40 14.07 -13.82
N GLY A 448 -13.88 13.49 -12.73
CA GLY A 448 -12.44 13.36 -12.51
C GLY A 448 -11.83 12.38 -13.51
N LEU A 449 -12.43 11.21 -13.65
CA LEU A 449 -12.02 10.21 -14.64
C LEU A 449 -12.07 10.77 -16.07
N GLY A 450 -13.13 11.49 -16.42
CA GLY A 450 -13.27 12.13 -17.73
C GLY A 450 -12.20 13.18 -17.99
N ALA A 451 -11.92 14.06 -17.03
CA ALA A 451 -10.85 15.06 -17.13
C ALA A 451 -9.46 14.42 -17.20
N TYR A 452 -9.22 13.34 -16.45
CA TYR A 452 -7.98 12.58 -16.49
C TYR A 452 -7.76 11.92 -17.86
N LEU A 453 -8.79 11.23 -18.38
CA LEU A 453 -8.74 10.66 -19.74
C LEU A 453 -8.56 11.76 -20.80
N TRP A 454 -9.14 12.95 -20.61
CA TRP A 454 -8.92 14.07 -21.51
C TRP A 454 -7.46 14.54 -21.53
N VAL A 455 -6.76 14.55 -20.39
CA VAL A 455 -5.31 14.80 -20.32
C VAL A 455 -4.55 13.77 -21.16
N LEU A 456 -4.81 12.48 -20.93
CA LEU A 456 -4.14 11.39 -21.64
C LEU A 456 -4.41 11.43 -23.16
N VAL A 457 -5.67 11.59 -23.56
CA VAL A 457 -6.06 11.70 -24.97
C VAL A 457 -5.38 12.89 -25.62
N THR A 458 -5.33 14.04 -24.96
CA THR A 458 -4.66 15.24 -25.51
C THR A 458 -3.16 15.00 -25.71
N LEU A 459 -2.49 14.35 -24.75
CA LEU A 459 -1.06 14.01 -24.83
C LEU A 459 -0.77 13.08 -26.03
N PHE A 460 -1.47 11.94 -26.09
CA PHE A 460 -1.22 10.92 -27.11
C PHE A 460 -1.72 11.34 -28.49
N TYR A 461 -2.80 12.13 -28.57
CA TYR A 461 -3.23 12.74 -29.83
C TYR A 461 -2.21 13.75 -30.36
N GLY A 462 -1.63 14.58 -29.48
CA GLY A 462 -0.53 15.48 -29.83
C GLY A 462 0.68 14.72 -30.39
N PHE A 463 1.08 13.64 -29.73
CA PHE A 463 2.12 12.72 -30.22
C PHE A 463 1.76 12.11 -31.59
N TRP A 464 0.55 11.60 -31.76
CA TRP A 464 0.11 10.99 -33.03
C TRP A 464 0.15 11.99 -34.19
N ARG A 465 -0.37 13.21 -33.97
CA ARG A 465 -0.33 14.28 -34.97
C ARG A 465 1.11 14.63 -35.34
N PHE A 466 1.97 14.82 -34.34
CA PHE A 466 3.40 15.08 -34.55
C PHE A 466 4.06 13.94 -35.33
N TYR A 467 3.79 12.69 -34.98
CA TYR A 467 4.38 11.53 -35.64
C TYR A 467 4.03 11.47 -37.13
N ARG A 468 2.80 11.84 -37.51
CA ARG A 468 2.39 11.87 -38.92
C ARG A 468 3.06 12.98 -39.74
N SER A 469 3.40 14.11 -39.11
CA SER A 469 3.92 15.30 -39.82
C SER A 469 5.44 15.47 -39.72
N ALA A 470 6.08 15.01 -38.64
CA ALA A 470 7.51 15.24 -38.39
C ALA A 470 8.41 14.43 -39.34
N GLY A 471 9.69 14.81 -39.47
CA GLY A 471 10.69 14.00 -40.19
C GLY A 471 11.10 12.73 -39.44
N GLU A 472 11.73 11.77 -40.13
CA GLU A 472 12.08 10.45 -39.57
C GLU A 472 12.91 10.52 -38.28
N GLN A 473 13.94 11.37 -38.26
CA GLN A 473 14.80 11.55 -37.09
C GLN A 473 14.05 12.12 -35.87
N ALA A 474 13.15 13.07 -36.11
CA ALA A 474 12.33 13.67 -35.06
C ALA A 474 11.30 12.68 -34.50
N ARG A 475 10.68 11.86 -35.36
CA ARG A 475 9.80 10.75 -34.96
C ARG A 475 10.51 9.76 -34.06
N TYR A 476 11.73 9.36 -34.44
CA TYR A 476 12.50 8.35 -33.71
C TYR A 476 12.67 8.73 -32.23
N GLY A 477 12.97 10.00 -31.93
CA GLY A 477 13.18 10.47 -30.57
C GLY A 477 11.93 10.74 -29.73
N ALA A 478 10.72 10.68 -30.29
CA ALA A 478 9.46 10.90 -29.56
C ALA A 478 8.78 9.58 -29.16
N VAL A 479 8.88 8.55 -30.01
CA VAL A 479 8.30 7.22 -29.77
C VAL A 479 8.71 6.60 -28.41
N PRO A 480 9.99 6.56 -28.00
CA PRO A 480 10.36 5.92 -26.73
C PRO A 480 9.75 6.61 -25.50
N LEU A 481 9.53 7.93 -25.55
CA LEU A 481 8.87 8.66 -24.46
C LEU A 481 7.39 8.25 -24.36
N ALA A 482 6.69 8.20 -25.50
CA ALA A 482 5.29 7.74 -25.55
C ALA A 482 5.16 6.27 -25.10
N ALA A 483 6.08 5.40 -25.55
CA ALA A 483 6.13 4.00 -25.16
C ALA A 483 6.33 3.82 -23.64
N GLY A 484 7.22 4.61 -23.03
CA GLY A 484 7.45 4.59 -21.58
C GLY A 484 6.19 4.95 -20.77
N LEU A 485 5.45 5.96 -21.21
CA LEU A 485 4.19 6.37 -20.59
C LEU A 485 3.10 5.30 -20.73
N VAL A 486 2.98 4.66 -21.91
CA VAL A 486 2.06 3.52 -22.11
C VAL A 486 2.40 2.37 -21.18
N GLY A 487 3.70 2.06 -21.03
CA GLY A 487 4.16 1.02 -20.11
C GLY A 487 3.80 1.32 -18.65
N ALA A 488 4.04 2.55 -18.21
CA ALA A 488 3.70 2.96 -16.85
C ALA A 488 2.19 2.94 -16.59
N LEU A 489 1.36 3.39 -17.54
CA LEU A 489 -0.09 3.32 -17.42
C LEU A 489 -0.59 1.87 -17.34
N ALA A 490 -0.04 0.97 -18.15
CA ALA A 490 -0.37 -0.46 -18.11
C ALA A 490 0.03 -1.12 -16.77
N ASP A 491 1.21 -0.78 -16.23
CA ASP A 491 1.64 -1.23 -14.90
C ASP A 491 0.68 -0.73 -13.80
N ASN A 492 0.29 0.55 -13.85
CA ASN A 492 -0.58 1.18 -12.84
C ASN A 492 -2.07 0.82 -12.97
N LEU A 493 -2.45 -0.10 -13.86
CA LEU A 493 -3.75 -0.79 -13.76
C LEU A 493 -3.79 -1.80 -12.61
N LEU A 494 -2.64 -2.24 -12.11
CA LEU A 494 -2.49 -3.22 -11.02
C LEU A 494 -1.52 -2.75 -9.93
N ASN A 495 -1.12 -1.48 -9.97
CA ASN A 495 -0.07 -0.85 -9.16
C ASN A 495 -0.43 0.62 -8.86
N VAL A 496 0.38 1.30 -8.05
CA VAL A 496 0.15 2.68 -7.55
C VAL A 496 1.36 3.61 -7.70
N SER A 497 2.45 3.12 -8.26
CA SER A 497 3.76 3.79 -8.18
C SER A 497 3.76 5.24 -8.68
N ILE A 498 2.90 5.62 -9.64
CA ILE A 498 2.86 7.00 -10.16
C ILE A 498 2.23 8.01 -9.17
N HIS A 499 1.74 7.56 -8.02
CA HIS A 499 1.32 8.38 -6.87
C HIS A 499 2.43 8.57 -5.82
N PHE A 500 3.66 8.15 -6.12
CA PHE A 500 4.83 8.32 -5.25
C PHE A 500 5.88 9.21 -5.91
N ALA A 501 6.61 9.98 -5.11
CA ALA A 501 7.40 11.12 -5.59
C ALA A 501 8.39 10.79 -6.73
N VAL A 502 9.21 9.74 -6.59
CA VAL A 502 10.25 9.42 -7.59
C VAL A 502 9.68 8.84 -8.89
N PRO A 503 8.78 7.83 -8.89
CA PRO A 503 8.15 7.39 -10.14
C PRO A 503 7.23 8.45 -10.76
N ALA A 504 6.56 9.28 -9.95
CA ALA A 504 5.77 10.41 -10.45
C ALA A 504 6.65 11.46 -11.16
N LEU A 505 7.81 11.80 -10.58
CA LEU A 505 8.81 12.65 -11.21
C LEU A 505 9.18 12.10 -12.59
N ALA A 506 9.51 10.81 -12.69
CA ALA A 506 9.85 10.17 -13.96
C ALA A 506 8.69 10.22 -14.97
N PHE A 507 7.47 9.90 -14.54
CA PHE A 507 6.28 9.87 -15.39
C PHE A 507 5.94 11.27 -15.92
N TRP A 508 5.77 12.25 -15.03
CA TRP A 508 5.34 13.60 -15.41
C TRP A 508 6.44 14.38 -16.12
N TRP A 509 7.72 14.12 -15.82
CA TRP A 509 8.82 14.70 -16.59
C TRP A 509 8.85 14.14 -18.01
N THR A 510 8.65 12.83 -18.18
CA THR A 510 8.57 12.17 -19.49
C THR A 510 7.36 12.67 -20.29
N ALA A 511 6.21 12.86 -19.63
CA ALA A 511 5.02 13.47 -20.24
C ALA A 511 5.28 14.92 -20.70
N GLY A 512 5.95 15.73 -19.87
CA GLY A 512 6.35 17.09 -20.22
C GLY A 512 7.35 17.11 -21.39
N ALA A 513 8.33 16.22 -21.38
CA ALA A 513 9.34 16.10 -22.43
C ALA A 513 8.70 15.70 -23.77
N LEU A 514 7.78 14.73 -23.75
CA LEU A 514 6.99 14.34 -24.92
C LEU A 514 6.12 15.50 -25.42
N ALA A 515 5.44 16.21 -24.53
CA ALA A 515 4.61 17.35 -24.87
C ALA A 515 5.44 18.47 -25.51
N LEU A 516 6.61 18.80 -24.95
CA LEU A 516 7.53 19.79 -25.50
C LEU A 516 7.96 19.39 -26.93
N LYS A 517 8.40 18.13 -27.11
CA LYS A 517 8.87 17.62 -28.40
C LYS A 517 7.79 17.63 -29.48
N THR A 518 6.54 17.35 -29.10
CA THR A 518 5.43 17.17 -30.04
C THR A 518 4.70 18.47 -30.39
N THR A 519 4.74 19.46 -29.49
CA THR A 519 4.04 20.73 -29.66
C THR A 519 4.98 21.89 -30.01
N GLY A 520 6.29 21.76 -29.74
CA GLY A 520 7.23 22.87 -29.88
C GLY A 520 6.94 24.02 -28.92
N ALA A 521 6.34 23.72 -27.75
CA ALA A 521 5.96 24.72 -26.76
C ALA A 521 7.15 25.64 -26.43
N GLY A 522 6.94 26.94 -26.58
CA GLY A 522 7.94 27.97 -26.27
C GLY A 522 7.42 28.93 -25.20
N PRO A 523 8.30 29.81 -24.67
CA PRO A 523 7.91 30.83 -23.70
C PRO A 523 6.67 31.60 -24.16
N GLY A 524 5.79 31.90 -23.21
CA GLY A 524 4.57 32.64 -23.50
C GLY A 524 4.85 34.07 -23.96
N ALA A 525 3.91 34.66 -24.70
CA ALA A 525 3.93 36.08 -25.02
C ALA A 525 4.06 36.94 -23.74
N PRO A 526 4.57 38.18 -23.85
CA PRO A 526 4.64 39.10 -22.72
C PRO A 526 3.30 39.21 -21.99
N TRP A 527 3.36 39.60 -20.72
CA TRP A 527 2.19 39.60 -19.85
C TRP A 527 1.03 40.41 -20.43
N ARG A 528 -0.11 39.75 -20.67
CA ARG A 528 -1.35 40.40 -21.15
C ARG A 528 -1.84 41.51 -20.22
N ARG A 529 -1.55 41.40 -18.92
CA ARG A 529 -1.83 42.39 -17.87
C ARG A 529 -0.67 42.40 -16.87
N PRO A 530 0.40 43.20 -17.09
CA PRO A 530 1.66 43.06 -16.39
C PRO A 530 1.54 43.02 -14.87
N ARG A 531 0.74 43.91 -14.26
CA ARG A 531 0.55 43.93 -12.79
C ARG A 531 -0.11 42.66 -12.25
N ALA A 532 -1.19 42.20 -12.88
CA ALA A 532 -1.91 41.00 -12.43
C ALA A 532 -1.08 39.73 -12.65
N SER A 533 -0.39 39.63 -13.78
CA SER A 533 0.50 38.51 -14.07
C SER A 533 1.75 38.50 -13.17
N ALA A 534 2.31 39.67 -12.86
CA ALA A 534 3.40 39.80 -11.87
C ALA A 534 2.95 39.35 -10.48
N ALA A 535 1.78 39.84 -10.04
CA ALA A 535 1.22 39.51 -8.75
C ALA A 535 0.98 38.00 -8.63
N LEU A 536 0.43 37.38 -9.68
CA LEU A 536 0.28 35.92 -9.73
C LEU A 536 1.61 35.19 -9.65
N ALA A 537 2.65 35.64 -10.37
CA ALA A 537 3.98 35.03 -10.29
C ALA A 537 4.58 35.14 -8.88
N TRP A 538 4.44 36.29 -8.21
CA TRP A 538 4.87 36.46 -6.82
C TRP A 538 4.07 35.57 -5.84
N LEU A 539 2.76 35.42 -6.03
CA LEU A 539 1.94 34.51 -5.24
C LEU A 539 2.38 33.05 -5.42
N LEU A 540 2.71 32.64 -6.64
CA LEU A 540 3.23 31.30 -6.89
C LEU A 540 4.63 31.09 -6.29
N ILE A 541 5.51 32.11 -6.33
CA ILE A 541 6.82 32.06 -5.64
C ILE A 541 6.61 31.91 -4.13
N ALA A 542 5.72 32.69 -3.53
CA ALA A 542 5.38 32.56 -2.11
C ALA A 542 4.83 31.15 -1.80
N GLY A 543 3.99 30.60 -2.68
CA GLY A 543 3.53 29.21 -2.59
C GLY A 543 4.65 28.19 -2.66
N CYS A 544 5.65 28.37 -3.53
CA CYS A 544 6.83 27.51 -3.58
C CYS A 544 7.65 27.58 -2.29
N LEU A 545 7.88 28.78 -1.74
CA LEU A 545 8.59 28.96 -0.48
C LEU A 545 7.83 28.34 0.71
N ALA A 546 6.51 28.50 0.75
CA ALA A 546 5.65 27.85 1.74
C ALA A 546 5.70 26.31 1.62
N GLY A 547 5.72 25.78 0.39
CA GLY A 547 5.89 24.34 0.16
C GLY A 547 7.27 23.82 0.60
N ILE A 548 8.33 24.60 0.40
CA ILE A 548 9.68 24.25 0.90
C ILE A 548 9.68 24.20 2.42
N TRP A 549 9.11 25.21 3.08
CA TRP A 549 8.95 25.25 4.53
C TRP A 549 8.13 24.05 5.05
N PHE A 550 7.02 23.71 4.38
CA PHE A 550 6.18 22.56 4.71
C PHE A 550 6.98 21.24 4.68
N TRP A 551 7.71 20.97 3.59
CA TRP A 551 8.48 19.72 3.47
C TRP A 551 9.66 19.64 4.44
N GLN A 552 10.30 20.78 4.76
CA GLN A 552 11.29 20.83 5.84
C GLN A 552 10.66 20.50 7.21
N GLY A 553 9.48 21.03 7.51
CA GLY A 553 8.71 20.70 8.71
C GLY A 553 8.34 19.21 8.78
N GLN A 554 7.91 18.63 7.66
CA GLN A 554 7.60 17.20 7.55
C GLN A 554 8.81 16.31 7.85
N PHE A 555 9.98 16.63 7.29
CA PHE A 555 11.21 15.90 7.55
C PHE A 555 11.62 16.01 9.03
N ARG A 556 11.58 17.22 9.59
CA ARG A 556 11.87 17.46 11.00
C ARG A 556 10.94 16.66 11.91
N ARG A 557 9.63 16.67 11.64
CA ARG A 557 8.64 15.84 12.35
C ARG A 557 9.04 14.37 12.30
N GLU A 558 9.30 13.81 11.12
CA GLU A 558 9.58 12.38 10.95
C GLU A 558 10.87 11.95 11.67
N PHE A 559 11.90 12.80 11.66
CA PHE A 559 13.14 12.57 12.42
C PHE A 559 12.88 12.52 13.94
N LEU A 560 12.15 13.51 14.47
CA LEU A 560 11.79 13.59 15.89
C LEU A 560 10.86 12.45 16.30
N TYR A 561 9.89 12.12 15.45
CA TYR A 561 9.00 10.98 15.60
C TYR A 561 9.78 9.68 15.76
N PHE A 562 10.78 9.44 14.89
CA PHE A 562 11.57 8.21 14.95
C PHE A 562 12.45 8.13 16.22
N ASN A 563 12.94 9.26 16.72
CA ASN A 563 13.60 9.33 18.02
C ASN A 563 12.64 8.95 19.16
N GLY A 564 11.46 9.56 19.18
CA GLY A 564 10.43 9.26 20.16
C GLY A 564 9.98 7.79 20.13
N PHE A 565 9.81 7.23 18.93
CA PHE A 565 9.47 5.83 18.73
C PHE A 565 10.55 4.87 19.27
N ARG A 566 11.84 5.17 19.05
CA ARG A 566 12.93 4.39 19.64
C ARG A 566 12.98 4.51 21.16
N ALA A 567 12.79 5.71 21.69
CA ALA A 567 12.71 5.92 23.14
C ALA A 567 11.55 5.11 23.76
N MET A 568 10.39 5.05 23.09
CA MET A 568 9.27 4.20 23.50
C MET A 568 9.65 2.72 23.57
N ARG A 569 10.33 2.20 22.53
CA ARG A 569 10.82 0.82 22.48
C ARG A 569 11.90 0.53 23.51
N GLY A 570 12.75 1.51 23.80
CA GLY A 570 13.77 1.45 24.85
C GLY A 570 13.23 1.69 26.27
N ASN A 571 11.91 1.80 26.43
CA ASN A 571 11.24 2.09 27.71
C ASN A 571 11.58 3.46 28.33
N ALA A 572 12.21 4.37 27.59
CA ALA A 572 12.51 5.74 28.00
C ALA A 572 11.30 6.66 27.77
N VAL A 573 10.23 6.47 28.55
CA VAL A 573 8.92 7.12 28.31
C VAL A 573 8.99 8.66 28.37
N ALA A 574 9.75 9.23 29.31
CA ALA A 574 9.85 10.69 29.43
C ALA A 574 10.51 11.33 28.19
N GLN A 575 11.61 10.73 27.71
CA GLN A 575 12.27 11.15 26.47
C GLN A 575 11.35 10.98 25.26
N ALA A 576 10.58 9.89 25.21
CA ALA A 576 9.61 9.68 24.15
C ALA A 576 8.55 10.79 24.09
N VAL A 577 7.96 11.15 25.24
CA VAL A 577 6.98 12.25 25.34
C VAL A 577 7.58 13.56 24.82
N GLU A 578 8.82 13.88 25.18
CA GLU A 578 9.50 15.09 24.73
C GLU A 578 9.71 15.10 23.21
N GLN A 579 10.25 14.02 22.64
CA GLN A 579 10.53 13.91 21.20
C GLN A 579 9.23 13.90 20.37
N LEU A 580 8.19 13.22 20.86
CA LEU A 580 6.89 13.17 20.18
C LEU A 580 6.13 14.50 20.28
N ARG A 581 6.26 15.24 21.39
CA ARG A 581 5.77 16.62 21.49
C ARG A 581 6.46 17.52 20.46
N ALA A 582 7.79 17.47 20.39
CA ALA A 582 8.54 18.27 19.43
C ALA A 582 8.20 17.89 17.97
N ALA A 583 7.91 16.61 17.71
CA ALA A 583 7.44 16.16 16.40
C ALA A 583 6.05 16.75 16.07
N TRP A 584 5.11 16.69 17.02
CA TRP A 584 3.79 17.31 16.87
C TRP A 584 3.88 18.83 16.66
N GLU A 585 4.72 19.55 17.41
CA GLU A 585 4.95 20.98 17.22
C GLU A 585 5.53 21.31 15.84
N ALA A 586 6.40 20.45 15.30
CA ALA A 586 6.98 20.63 13.97
C ALA A 586 5.94 20.45 12.85
N HIS A 587 5.03 19.48 12.99
CA HIS A 587 3.91 19.30 12.06
C HIS A 587 2.74 18.51 12.71
N PRO A 588 1.68 19.19 13.19
CA PRO A 588 0.64 18.58 14.05
C PRO A 588 -0.24 17.51 13.40
N ARG A 589 -0.33 17.50 12.06
CA ARG A 589 -1.26 16.66 11.30
C ARG A 589 -0.59 15.41 10.74
N GLU A 590 -0.16 14.51 11.63
CA GLU A 590 0.31 13.19 11.23
C GLU A 590 -0.07 12.10 12.23
N VAL A 591 -0.62 11.01 11.67
CA VAL A 591 -1.31 9.96 12.42
C VAL A 591 -0.36 9.21 13.34
N ASN A 592 0.77 8.72 12.81
CA ASN A 592 1.69 7.87 13.56
C ASN A 592 2.32 8.62 14.74
N THR A 593 2.65 9.89 14.52
CA THR A 593 3.23 10.79 15.52
C THR A 593 2.25 10.97 16.68
N ASN A 594 1.01 11.34 16.37
CA ASN A 594 -0.01 11.61 17.38
C ASN A 594 -0.46 10.33 18.10
N TYR A 595 -0.54 9.21 17.39
CA TYR A 595 -0.86 7.91 17.98
C TYR A 595 0.22 7.46 18.98
N GLU A 596 1.49 7.50 18.60
CA GLU A 596 2.57 7.15 19.52
C GLU A 596 2.71 8.15 20.66
N TYR A 597 2.37 9.42 20.43
CA TYR A 597 2.32 10.44 21.46
C TYR A 597 1.24 10.12 22.51
N GLY A 598 0.06 9.68 22.06
CA GLY A 598 -0.99 9.15 22.94
C GLY A 598 -0.52 7.93 23.74
N ASN A 599 0.14 6.97 23.08
CA ASN A 599 0.72 5.80 23.76
C ASN A 599 1.73 6.22 24.85
N ALA A 600 2.58 7.22 24.57
CA ALA A 600 3.56 7.73 25.52
C ALA A 600 2.90 8.39 26.73
N TYR A 601 1.82 9.15 26.53
CA TYR A 601 1.05 9.74 27.62
C TYR A 601 0.34 8.70 28.49
N VAL A 602 -0.31 7.71 27.86
CA VAL A 602 -0.97 6.62 28.58
C VAL A 602 0.03 5.84 29.43
N ARG A 603 1.22 5.54 28.89
CA ARG A 603 2.29 4.84 29.63
C ARG A 603 2.90 5.65 30.76
N SER A 604 2.91 6.98 30.65
CA SER A 604 3.33 7.88 31.74
C SER A 604 2.22 8.16 32.76
N GLY A 605 1.01 7.64 32.53
CA GLY A 605 -0.14 7.75 33.44
C GLY A 605 -1.05 8.95 33.19
N ASP A 606 -0.72 9.83 32.23
CA ASP A 606 -1.52 11.01 31.89
C ASP A 606 -2.62 10.65 30.88
N LEU A 607 -3.71 10.09 31.40
CA LEU A 607 -4.81 9.57 30.58
C LEU A 607 -5.55 10.66 29.79
N GLU A 608 -5.70 11.87 30.34
CA GLU A 608 -6.35 13.01 29.67
C GLU A 608 -5.54 13.47 28.45
N LYS A 609 -4.22 13.63 28.60
CA LYS A 609 -3.36 13.94 27.45
C LYS A 609 -3.28 12.80 26.45
N GLY A 610 -3.35 11.55 26.92
CA GLY A 610 -3.47 10.38 26.05
C GLY A 610 -4.71 10.43 25.17
N ALA A 611 -5.87 10.71 25.75
CA ALA A 611 -7.13 10.87 25.02
C ALA A 611 -7.08 12.04 24.02
N TRP A 612 -6.52 13.18 24.43
CA TRP A 612 -6.31 14.32 23.53
C TRP A 612 -5.44 13.95 22.33
N ALA A 613 -4.29 13.30 22.54
CA ALA A 613 -3.36 12.95 21.47
C ALA A 613 -3.94 11.92 20.49
N TYR A 614 -4.72 10.95 20.98
CA TYR A 614 -5.49 10.06 20.09
C TYR A 614 -6.55 10.85 19.28
N GLY A 615 -7.21 11.83 19.88
CA GLY A 615 -8.08 12.77 19.16
C GLY A 615 -7.35 13.55 18.06
N GLU A 616 -6.13 14.01 18.30
CA GLU A 616 -5.28 14.65 17.28
C GLU A 616 -4.85 13.68 16.16
N ALA A 617 -4.68 12.39 16.48
CA ALA A 617 -4.42 11.36 15.47
C ALA A 617 -5.63 11.16 14.55
N LEU A 618 -6.85 11.08 15.10
CA LEU A 618 -8.10 10.97 14.33
C LEU A 618 -8.38 12.22 13.50
N LYS A 619 -8.00 13.40 14.00
CA LYS A 619 -8.00 14.66 13.24
C LYS A 619 -7.01 14.65 12.07
N SER A 620 -6.02 13.77 12.05
CA SER A 620 -5.08 13.62 10.94
C SER A 620 -5.60 12.62 9.90
N ASN A 621 -6.13 11.49 10.36
CA ASN A 621 -6.88 10.52 9.56
C ASN A 621 -7.82 9.72 10.48
N ALA A 622 -9.11 9.71 10.14
CA ALA A 622 -10.16 9.12 10.93
C ALA A 622 -10.53 7.67 10.51
N GLY A 623 -9.68 7.01 9.71
CA GLY A 623 -9.90 5.66 9.17
C GLY A 623 -9.23 4.51 9.93
N TYR A 624 -8.62 4.76 11.10
CA TYR A 624 -7.88 3.73 11.85
C TYR A 624 -8.68 3.20 13.04
N ASP A 625 -9.12 1.94 12.99
CA ASP A 625 -9.87 1.30 14.08
C ASP A 625 -9.10 1.25 15.39
N GLU A 626 -7.79 0.98 15.32
CA GLU A 626 -6.95 0.84 16.51
C GLU A 626 -6.90 2.13 17.35
N ILE A 627 -7.03 3.30 16.71
CA ILE A 627 -7.04 4.60 17.41
C ILE A 627 -8.37 4.82 18.14
N TYR A 628 -9.49 4.51 17.49
CA TYR A 628 -10.80 4.57 18.14
C TYR A 628 -10.90 3.60 19.32
N PHE A 629 -10.43 2.37 19.14
CA PHE A 629 -10.39 1.37 20.21
C PHE A 629 -9.57 1.87 21.40
N ASN A 630 -8.32 2.29 21.18
CA ASN A 630 -7.46 2.76 22.27
C ASN A 630 -8.03 4.00 22.96
N LEU A 631 -8.53 4.97 22.19
CA LEU A 631 -9.20 6.14 22.74
C LEU A 631 -10.39 5.74 23.62
N ALA A 632 -11.22 4.79 23.18
CA ALA A 632 -12.35 4.31 23.97
C ALA A 632 -11.92 3.65 25.29
N ILE A 633 -10.86 2.85 25.28
CA ILE A 633 -10.32 2.23 26.51
C ILE A 633 -9.87 3.30 27.50
N ILE A 634 -9.21 4.37 27.02
CA ILE A 634 -8.80 5.48 27.88
C ILE A 634 -10.02 6.26 28.40
N LEU A 635 -11.00 6.55 27.55
CA LEU A 635 -12.23 7.23 27.93
C LEU A 635 -13.03 6.45 28.99
N LYS A 636 -13.10 5.11 28.86
CA LYS A 636 -13.69 4.22 29.87
C LYS A 636 -12.96 4.35 31.21
N ARG A 637 -11.62 4.36 31.21
CA ARG A 637 -10.80 4.54 32.44
C ARG A 637 -10.99 5.92 33.07
N LEU A 638 -11.33 6.93 32.27
CA LEU A 638 -11.68 8.28 32.71
C LEU A 638 -13.16 8.41 33.14
N GLY A 639 -13.96 7.34 33.07
CA GLY A 639 -15.39 7.34 33.40
C GLY A 639 -16.31 7.94 32.32
N ARG A 640 -15.77 8.27 31.13
CA ARG A 640 -16.50 8.88 29.99
C ARG A 640 -17.13 7.80 29.10
N ASN A 641 -18.04 7.02 29.67
CA ASN A 641 -18.58 5.80 29.05
C ASN A 641 -19.34 6.04 27.73
N GLU A 642 -20.13 7.12 27.61
CA GLU A 642 -20.85 7.42 26.36
C GLU A 642 -19.88 7.76 25.21
N GLU A 643 -18.78 8.46 25.48
CA GLU A 643 -17.76 8.73 24.47
C GLU A 643 -17.01 7.43 24.10
N ALA A 644 -16.73 6.58 25.08
CA ALA A 644 -16.13 5.26 24.83
C ALA A 644 -17.02 4.40 23.92
N LEU A 645 -18.33 4.35 24.16
CA LEU A 645 -19.28 3.62 23.31
C LEU A 645 -19.24 4.12 21.86
N LYS A 646 -19.32 5.43 21.63
CA LYS A 646 -19.26 5.99 20.27
C LYS A 646 -17.98 5.59 19.53
N ASN A 647 -16.83 5.64 20.21
CA ASN A 647 -15.55 5.26 19.61
C ASN A 647 -15.49 3.74 19.33
N LEU A 648 -15.97 2.88 20.23
CA LEU A 648 -16.03 1.43 20.01
C LEU A 648 -16.98 1.07 18.85
N GLN A 649 -18.09 1.79 18.69
CA GLN A 649 -19.01 1.60 17.56
C GLN A 649 -18.33 1.96 16.22
N VAL A 650 -17.56 3.04 16.17
CA VAL A 650 -16.79 3.37 14.95
C VAL A 650 -15.70 2.34 14.69
N SER A 651 -14.99 1.92 15.74
CA SER A 651 -13.97 0.86 15.66
C SER A 651 -14.54 -0.44 15.10
N SER A 652 -15.75 -0.83 15.53
CA SER A 652 -16.40 -2.07 15.06
C SER A 652 -16.93 -1.96 13.62
N VAL A 653 -17.29 -0.76 13.16
CA VAL A 653 -17.65 -0.53 11.76
C VAL A 653 -16.43 -0.65 10.85
N ILE A 654 -15.28 -0.08 11.24
CA ILE A 654 -14.04 -0.14 10.44
C ILE A 654 -13.44 -1.55 10.48
N ASN A 655 -13.39 -2.17 11.66
CA ASN A 655 -12.86 -3.51 11.86
C ASN A 655 -13.85 -4.39 12.63
N PRO A 656 -14.84 -4.97 11.93
CA PRO A 656 -15.86 -5.82 12.56
C PRO A 656 -15.28 -7.14 13.09
N LEU A 657 -14.08 -7.54 12.63
CA LEU A 657 -13.45 -8.81 12.98
C LEU A 657 -12.62 -8.76 14.26
N ASN A 658 -12.53 -7.62 14.94
CA ASN A 658 -11.84 -7.54 16.22
C ASN A 658 -12.78 -7.92 17.38
N PRO A 659 -12.72 -9.16 17.91
CA PRO A 659 -13.61 -9.58 18.99
C PRO A 659 -13.43 -8.73 20.26
N THR A 660 -12.22 -8.22 20.51
CA THR A 660 -11.93 -7.36 21.67
C THR A 660 -12.70 -6.05 21.63
N THR A 661 -12.99 -5.52 20.43
CA THR A 661 -13.82 -4.31 20.30
C THR A 661 -15.25 -4.58 20.74
N TRP A 662 -15.84 -5.70 20.31
CA TRP A 662 -17.20 -6.08 20.70
C TRP A 662 -17.31 -6.43 22.19
N GLN A 663 -16.30 -7.10 22.75
CA GLN A 663 -16.21 -7.38 24.18
C GLN A 663 -16.15 -6.08 24.99
N ALA A 664 -15.28 -5.13 24.61
CA ALA A 664 -15.21 -3.84 25.27
C ALA A 664 -16.54 -3.07 25.20
N LEU A 665 -17.26 -3.16 24.08
CA LEU A 665 -18.57 -2.52 23.90
C LEU A 665 -19.63 -3.16 24.81
N ALA A 666 -19.66 -4.50 24.88
CA ALA A 666 -20.50 -5.24 25.83
C ALA A 666 -20.21 -4.86 27.29
N GLU A 667 -18.93 -4.80 27.68
CA GLU A 667 -18.51 -4.41 29.03
C GLU A 667 -18.98 -3.00 29.40
N VAL A 668 -18.87 -2.03 28.49
CA VAL A 668 -19.33 -0.66 28.77
C VAL A 668 -20.85 -0.61 28.93
N TYR A 669 -21.61 -1.35 28.12
CA TYR A 669 -23.07 -1.45 28.31
C TYR A 669 -23.45 -2.14 29.63
N LEU A 670 -22.80 -3.24 29.99
CA LEU A 670 -23.07 -3.97 31.23
C LEU A 670 -22.68 -3.16 32.48
N ALA A 671 -21.66 -2.31 32.36
CA ALA A 671 -21.24 -1.39 33.41
C ALA A 671 -22.10 -0.10 33.48
N SER A 672 -23.03 0.12 32.55
CA SER A 672 -23.93 1.27 32.59
C SER A 672 -24.75 1.28 33.89
N PRO A 673 -24.84 2.41 34.61
CA PRO A 673 -25.70 2.52 35.80
C PRO A 673 -27.18 2.30 35.47
N ASP A 674 -27.63 2.82 34.33
CA ASP A 674 -28.97 2.59 33.78
C ASP A 674 -28.89 1.70 32.55
N ARG A 675 -28.91 0.38 32.79
CA ARG A 675 -28.86 -0.63 31.73
C ARG A 675 -30.15 -0.66 30.90
N ALA A 676 -31.27 -0.24 31.47
CA ALA A 676 -32.55 -0.22 30.77
C ALA A 676 -32.57 0.88 29.70
N ALA A 677 -32.02 2.07 30.01
CA ALA A 677 -31.91 3.17 29.06
C ALA A 677 -31.04 2.83 27.83
N VAL A 678 -29.99 2.03 28.00
CA VAL A 678 -29.08 1.65 26.90
C VAL A 678 -29.48 0.34 26.20
N ALA A 679 -30.47 -0.39 26.72
CA ALA A 679 -30.77 -1.77 26.29
C ALA A 679 -31.09 -1.89 24.80
N ALA A 680 -31.83 -0.94 24.23
CA ALA A 680 -32.15 -0.95 22.80
C ALA A 680 -30.90 -0.80 21.92
N ARG A 681 -29.99 0.10 22.29
CA ARG A 681 -28.73 0.33 21.57
C ARG A 681 -27.79 -0.87 21.71
N ALA A 682 -27.67 -1.41 22.93
CA ALA A 682 -26.87 -2.58 23.21
C ALA A 682 -27.35 -3.82 22.45
N ALA A 683 -28.66 -4.06 22.40
CA ALA A 683 -29.22 -5.16 21.62
C ALA A 683 -28.96 -5.00 20.11
N ALA A 684 -29.05 -3.78 19.56
CA ALA A 684 -28.74 -3.52 18.16
C ALA A 684 -27.26 -3.80 17.83
N ASP A 685 -26.32 -3.29 18.64
CA ASP A 685 -24.89 -3.52 18.41
C ASP A 685 -24.53 -5.01 18.59
N MET A 686 -25.05 -5.67 19.64
CA MET A 686 -24.80 -7.10 19.86
C MET A 686 -25.43 -7.98 18.78
N THR A 687 -26.50 -7.52 18.12
CA THR A 687 -27.07 -8.20 16.95
C THR A 687 -26.10 -8.17 15.76
N GLU A 688 -25.36 -7.09 15.54
CA GLU A 688 -24.28 -7.08 14.54
C GLU A 688 -23.11 -7.98 14.98
N ALA A 689 -22.72 -7.94 16.26
CA ALA A 689 -21.65 -8.77 16.79
C ALA A 689 -21.87 -10.27 16.51
N VAL A 690 -23.07 -10.78 16.79
CA VAL A 690 -23.40 -12.21 16.60
C VAL A 690 -23.51 -12.63 15.13
N LYS A 691 -23.68 -11.70 14.18
CA LYS A 691 -23.56 -12.01 12.73
C LYS A 691 -22.11 -12.28 12.35
N ILE A 692 -21.17 -11.60 13.02
CA ILE A 692 -19.74 -11.77 12.78
C ILE A 692 -19.21 -12.98 13.54
N PHE A 693 -19.63 -13.14 14.80
CA PHE A 693 -19.21 -14.19 15.72
C PHE A 693 -20.39 -15.09 16.12
N PRO A 694 -20.97 -15.85 15.18
CA PRO A 694 -22.17 -16.66 15.45
C PRO A 694 -21.93 -17.80 16.45
N ASN A 695 -20.66 -18.12 16.74
CA ASN A 695 -20.27 -19.18 17.66
C ASN A 695 -19.73 -18.65 19.00
N ASP A 696 -19.74 -17.33 19.26
CA ASP A 696 -19.30 -16.77 20.54
C ASP A 696 -20.46 -16.75 21.55
N PRO A 697 -20.44 -17.61 22.59
CA PRO A 697 -21.53 -17.71 23.56
C PRO A 697 -21.70 -16.43 24.39
N ASN A 698 -20.63 -15.66 24.63
CA ASN A 698 -20.68 -14.46 25.46
C ASN A 698 -21.43 -13.33 24.75
N MET A 699 -21.26 -13.21 23.44
CA MET A 699 -21.98 -12.22 22.62
C MET A 699 -23.48 -12.53 22.58
N TRP A 700 -23.84 -13.80 22.36
CA TRP A 700 -25.24 -14.25 22.42
C TRP A 700 -25.87 -14.06 23.81
N ASN A 701 -25.13 -14.34 24.88
CA ASN A 701 -25.59 -14.12 26.25
C ASN A 701 -25.84 -12.64 26.54
N THR A 702 -24.94 -11.77 26.10
CA THR A 702 -25.08 -10.32 26.25
C THR A 702 -26.30 -9.82 25.48
N LEU A 703 -26.51 -10.31 24.26
CA LEU A 703 -27.71 -10.00 23.47
C LEU A 703 -29.00 -10.44 24.19
N GLY A 704 -29.04 -11.67 24.72
CA GLY A 704 -30.18 -12.19 25.47
C GLY A 704 -30.48 -11.38 26.74
N TYR A 705 -29.43 -10.90 27.41
CA TYR A 705 -29.56 -10.03 28.58
C TYR A 705 -30.25 -8.71 28.25
N PHE A 706 -29.81 -8.02 27.19
CA PHE A 706 -30.44 -6.76 26.80
C PHE A 706 -31.85 -6.95 26.24
N TYR A 707 -32.15 -8.05 25.54
CA TYR A 707 -33.54 -8.39 25.19
C TYR A 707 -34.42 -8.65 26.40
N THR A 708 -33.89 -9.27 27.46
CA THR A 708 -34.62 -9.48 28.72
C THR A 708 -34.96 -8.16 29.39
N LEU A 709 -34.03 -7.19 29.40
CA LEU A 709 -34.29 -5.83 29.91
C LEU A 709 -35.36 -5.11 29.09
N LEU A 710 -35.39 -5.31 27.77
CA LEU A 710 -36.44 -4.81 26.88
C LEU A 710 -37.77 -5.56 27.00
N LYS A 711 -37.84 -6.58 27.87
CA LYS A 711 -38.99 -7.51 28.01
C LYS A 711 -39.33 -8.25 26.71
N ASN A 712 -38.38 -8.31 25.77
CA ASN A 712 -38.52 -9.07 24.56
C ASN A 712 -38.11 -10.52 24.80
N TYR A 713 -38.92 -11.23 25.59
CA TYR A 713 -38.55 -12.53 26.15
C TYR A 713 -38.38 -13.62 25.09
N LYS A 714 -39.08 -13.53 23.95
CA LYS A 714 -38.94 -14.50 22.85
C LYS A 714 -37.56 -14.41 22.20
N GLU A 715 -37.11 -13.20 21.87
CA GLU A 715 -35.80 -12.95 21.28
C GLU A 715 -34.68 -13.18 22.29
N ALA A 716 -34.91 -12.86 23.57
CA ALA A 716 -33.99 -13.19 24.66
C ALA A 716 -33.80 -14.71 24.78
N HIS A 717 -34.89 -15.49 24.75
CA HIS A 717 -34.85 -16.95 24.75
C HIS A 717 -34.07 -17.48 23.55
N ALA A 718 -34.36 -17.01 22.34
CA ALA A 718 -33.62 -17.42 21.15
C ALA A 718 -32.10 -17.14 21.26
N ALA A 719 -31.72 -15.98 21.79
CA ALA A 719 -30.32 -15.60 21.99
C ALA A 719 -29.64 -16.47 23.07
N TYR A 720 -30.27 -16.67 24.24
CA TYR A 720 -29.73 -17.53 25.28
C TYR A 720 -29.66 -19.00 24.85
N ALA A 721 -30.62 -19.48 24.07
CA ALA A 721 -30.61 -20.81 23.50
C ALA A 721 -29.41 -21.01 22.56
N ARG A 722 -29.10 -20.01 21.73
CA ARG A 722 -27.88 -19.99 20.90
C ARG A 722 -26.60 -19.99 21.76
N ALA A 723 -26.54 -19.19 22.82
CA ALA A 723 -25.41 -19.16 23.76
C ALA A 723 -25.18 -20.53 24.41
N VAL A 724 -26.25 -21.17 24.91
CA VAL A 724 -26.20 -22.52 25.51
C VAL A 724 -25.77 -23.57 24.48
N ARG A 725 -26.21 -23.49 23.23
CA ARG A 725 -25.75 -24.42 22.18
C ARG A 725 -24.28 -24.24 21.81
N ALA A 726 -23.76 -23.01 21.89
CA ALA A 726 -22.36 -22.70 21.64
C ALA A 726 -21.44 -23.14 22.80
N ASP A 727 -21.92 -23.04 24.04
CA ASP A 727 -21.21 -23.53 25.24
C ASP A 727 -22.14 -24.23 26.25
N PRO A 728 -22.48 -25.51 26.01
CA PRO A 728 -23.44 -26.27 26.82
C PRO A 728 -22.99 -26.52 28.26
N GLY A 729 -21.69 -26.41 28.55
CA GLY A 729 -21.15 -26.63 29.90
C GLY A 729 -21.24 -25.41 30.81
N ASN A 730 -21.59 -24.24 30.27
CA ASN A 730 -21.55 -22.99 31.02
C ASN A 730 -22.83 -22.76 31.82
N ARG A 731 -22.70 -22.96 33.14
CA ARG A 731 -23.80 -22.83 34.10
C ARG A 731 -24.53 -21.49 34.02
N MET A 732 -23.81 -20.38 33.81
CA MET A 732 -24.44 -19.04 33.74
C MET A 732 -25.40 -18.95 32.55
N LEU A 733 -25.02 -19.50 31.39
CA LEU A 733 -25.86 -19.48 30.17
C LEU A 733 -27.14 -20.28 30.39
N VAL A 734 -27.02 -21.44 31.05
CA VAL A 734 -28.14 -22.32 31.37
C VAL A 734 -29.10 -21.66 32.36
N GLU A 735 -28.57 -20.98 33.39
CA GLU A 735 -29.37 -20.23 34.36
C GLU A 735 -30.15 -19.10 33.68
N ASN A 736 -29.52 -18.37 32.76
CA ASN A 736 -30.17 -17.30 32.00
C ASN A 736 -31.27 -17.83 31.06
N LEU A 737 -31.00 -18.91 30.31
CA LEU A 737 -32.02 -19.57 29.48
C LEU A 737 -33.20 -20.03 30.33
N THR A 738 -32.93 -20.75 31.43
CA THR A 738 -33.98 -21.25 32.34
C THR A 738 -34.81 -20.10 32.92
N GLY A 739 -34.16 -18.99 33.29
CA GLY A 739 -34.83 -17.79 33.80
C GLY A 739 -35.83 -17.23 32.80
N VAL A 740 -35.43 -17.05 31.54
CA VAL A 740 -36.33 -16.50 30.51
C VAL A 740 -37.43 -17.49 30.10
N SER A 741 -37.17 -18.79 30.11
CA SER A 741 -38.18 -19.81 29.80
C SER A 741 -39.31 -19.82 30.83
N ARG A 742 -38.98 -19.56 32.10
CA ARG A 742 -39.99 -19.35 33.16
C ARG A 742 -40.80 -18.07 32.91
N GLN A 743 -40.15 -16.97 32.50
CA GLN A 743 -40.85 -15.72 32.17
C GLN A 743 -41.80 -15.89 30.97
N LEU A 744 -41.44 -16.75 30.00
CA LEU A 744 -42.29 -17.13 28.87
C LEU A 744 -43.39 -18.15 29.23
N GLY A 745 -43.36 -18.72 30.45
CA GLY A 745 -44.31 -19.76 30.86
C GLY A 745 -44.12 -21.10 30.15
N LEU A 746 -42.93 -21.38 29.60
CA LEU A 746 -42.63 -22.63 28.92
C LEU A 746 -42.54 -23.77 29.95
N LYS A 747 -43.51 -24.69 29.93
CA LYS A 747 -43.50 -25.90 30.77
C LYS A 747 -42.43 -26.89 30.33
N GLU A 748 -42.25 -27.03 29.02
CA GLU A 748 -41.19 -27.82 28.40
C GLU A 748 -40.45 -26.94 27.40
N ASP A 749 -39.20 -26.62 27.72
CA ASP A 749 -38.33 -25.88 26.83
C ASP A 749 -37.52 -26.87 25.96
N PRO A 750 -37.69 -26.85 24.63
CA PRO A 750 -36.97 -27.75 23.74
C PRO A 750 -35.46 -27.53 23.77
N ASP A 751 -34.98 -26.31 24.04
CA ASP A 751 -33.55 -26.01 24.11
C ASP A 751 -32.90 -26.55 25.40
N LEU A 752 -33.66 -26.53 26.52
CA LEU A 752 -33.24 -27.22 27.74
C LEU A 752 -33.32 -28.75 27.59
N GLY A 753 -34.26 -29.26 26.79
CA GLY A 753 -34.33 -30.66 26.39
C GLY A 753 -33.10 -31.08 25.58
N TRP A 754 -32.75 -30.28 24.57
CA TRP A 754 -31.53 -30.45 23.77
C TRP A 754 -30.28 -30.45 24.66
N LEU A 755 -30.18 -29.51 25.60
CA LEU A 755 -29.04 -29.41 26.52
C LEU A 755 -28.89 -30.66 27.38
N ARG A 756 -29.98 -31.16 27.98
CA ARG A 756 -29.95 -32.39 28.79
C ARG A 756 -29.43 -33.57 27.98
N GLU A 757 -29.90 -33.71 26.74
CA GLU A 757 -29.48 -34.80 25.86
C GLU A 757 -28.03 -34.63 25.40
N TYR A 758 -27.59 -33.40 25.10
CA TYR A 758 -26.20 -33.09 24.78
C TYR A 758 -25.26 -33.49 25.92
N LEU A 759 -25.54 -33.04 27.15
CA LEU A 759 -24.70 -33.33 28.32
C LEU A 759 -24.66 -34.84 28.63
N ARG A 760 -25.80 -35.54 28.49
CA ARG A 760 -25.87 -37.00 28.62
C ARG A 760 -24.95 -37.70 27.61
N LEU A 761 -24.99 -37.27 26.35
CA LEU A 761 -24.16 -37.84 25.30
C LEU A 761 -22.67 -37.49 25.46
N ASP A 762 -22.31 -36.29 25.91
CA ASP A 762 -20.91 -35.94 26.15
C ASP A 762 -20.31 -36.73 27.31
N GLN A 763 -21.08 -36.96 28.38
CA GLN A 763 -20.67 -37.86 29.47
C GLN A 763 -20.46 -39.30 28.96
N ILE A 764 -21.39 -39.83 28.17
CA ILE A 764 -21.25 -41.16 27.54
C ILE A 764 -20.01 -41.20 26.64
N ALA A 765 -19.76 -40.13 25.87
CA ALA A 765 -18.60 -40.02 25.01
C ALA A 765 -17.28 -39.98 25.81
N ALA A 766 -17.29 -39.66 27.11
CA ALA A 766 -16.12 -39.71 27.97
C ALA A 766 -15.86 -41.12 28.52
N GLU A 767 -16.90 -41.81 29.01
CA GLU A 767 -16.74 -42.95 29.94
C GLU A 767 -17.18 -44.31 29.39
N ALA A 768 -17.94 -44.38 28.29
CA ALA A 768 -18.63 -45.61 27.88
C ALA A 768 -18.36 -46.07 26.44
N ALA A 769 -18.67 -47.35 26.17
CA ALA A 769 -18.71 -47.91 24.82
C ALA A 769 -19.89 -47.33 24.02
N ILE A 770 -19.66 -46.99 22.75
CA ILE A 770 -20.66 -46.31 21.91
C ILE A 770 -21.62 -47.34 21.30
N LYS A 771 -22.92 -47.20 21.61
CA LYS A 771 -24.01 -48.02 21.06
C LYS A 771 -24.68 -47.31 19.87
N PRO A 772 -25.33 -48.02 18.94
CA PRO A 772 -26.06 -47.41 17.82
C PRO A 772 -27.09 -46.35 18.24
N ALA A 773 -27.74 -46.54 19.40
CA ALA A 773 -28.68 -45.57 19.96
C ALA A 773 -28.03 -44.22 20.29
N HIS A 774 -26.74 -44.19 20.69
CA HIS A 774 -26.02 -42.95 20.99
C HIS A 774 -25.72 -42.16 19.70
N LEU A 775 -25.41 -42.86 18.61
CA LEU A 775 -25.20 -42.23 17.30
C LEU A 775 -26.51 -41.65 16.76
N ALA A 776 -27.60 -42.40 16.86
CA ALA A 776 -28.94 -41.93 16.47
C ALA A 776 -29.39 -40.72 17.32
N ALA A 777 -29.05 -40.69 18.61
CA ALA A 777 -29.31 -39.55 19.47
C ALA A 777 -28.48 -38.31 19.09
N ALA A 778 -27.21 -38.49 18.75
CA ALA A 778 -26.37 -37.40 18.23
C ALA A 778 -26.88 -36.85 16.88
N ASP A 779 -27.40 -37.73 16.00
CA ASP A 779 -28.06 -37.32 14.76
C ASP A 779 -29.33 -36.50 15.04
N LYS A 780 -30.11 -36.86 16.06
CA LYS A 780 -31.29 -36.08 16.48
C LYS A 780 -30.93 -34.69 17.01
N LEU A 781 -29.83 -34.55 17.76
CA LEU A 781 -29.35 -33.24 18.22
C LEU A 781 -29.05 -32.29 17.06
N LEU A 782 -28.47 -32.81 15.96
CA LEU A 782 -28.21 -32.03 14.76
C LEU A 782 -29.43 -31.87 13.85
N ALA A 783 -30.40 -32.77 13.90
CA ALA A 783 -31.69 -32.55 13.24
C ALA A 783 -32.44 -31.36 13.87
N TYR A 784 -32.27 -31.16 15.18
CA TYR A 784 -32.82 -30.01 15.91
C TYR A 784 -32.10 -28.70 15.58
N ASP A 785 -30.75 -28.68 15.63
CA ASP A 785 -29.95 -27.54 15.18
C ASP A 785 -28.74 -28.02 14.35
N PRO A 786 -28.86 -28.00 13.00
CA PRO A 786 -27.75 -28.40 12.13
C PRO A 786 -26.51 -27.51 12.27
N SER A 787 -26.68 -26.28 12.77
CA SER A 787 -25.60 -25.29 12.91
C SER A 787 -24.85 -25.37 14.24
N ALA A 788 -25.27 -26.22 15.17
CA ALA A 788 -24.64 -26.33 16.48
C ALA A 788 -23.25 -26.99 16.42
N ALA A 789 -22.20 -26.17 16.37
CA ALA A 789 -20.79 -26.61 16.27
C ALA A 789 -20.40 -27.64 17.33
N ARG A 790 -20.80 -27.43 18.60
CA ARG A 790 -20.53 -28.36 19.70
C ARG A 790 -21.19 -29.72 19.50
N ALA A 791 -22.43 -29.76 19.00
CA ALA A 791 -23.09 -31.02 18.68
C ALA A 791 -22.45 -31.73 17.49
N GLN A 792 -21.96 -31.00 16.49
CA GLN A 792 -21.20 -31.58 15.38
C GLN A 792 -19.90 -32.22 15.86
N LEU A 793 -19.15 -31.54 16.75
CA LEU A 793 -17.94 -32.08 17.38
C LEU A 793 -18.25 -33.31 18.23
N LEU A 794 -19.29 -33.27 19.07
CA LEU A 794 -19.71 -34.40 19.88
C LEU A 794 -20.07 -35.61 19.02
N ARG A 795 -20.82 -35.40 17.92
CA ARG A 795 -21.16 -36.44 16.96
C ARG A 795 -19.92 -37.04 16.29
N ALA A 796 -18.96 -36.20 15.86
CA ALA A 796 -17.70 -36.66 15.30
C ALA A 796 -16.90 -37.51 16.31
N LYS A 797 -16.83 -37.06 17.57
CA LYS A 797 -16.19 -37.78 18.69
C LYS A 797 -16.86 -39.15 18.92
N LEU A 798 -18.18 -39.22 18.88
CA LEU A 798 -18.94 -40.47 19.04
C LEU A 798 -18.70 -41.45 17.88
N TYR A 799 -18.72 -40.99 16.62
CA TYR A 799 -18.39 -41.83 15.46
C TYR A 799 -16.94 -42.30 15.48
N PHE A 800 -16.00 -41.43 15.85
CA PHE A 800 -14.60 -41.78 15.99
C PHE A 800 -14.39 -42.90 17.02
N LYS A 801 -15.04 -42.81 18.19
CA LYS A 801 -15.01 -43.86 19.21
C LYS A 801 -15.72 -45.16 18.77
N ALA A 802 -16.71 -45.07 17.89
CA ALA A 802 -17.39 -46.22 17.29
C ALA A 802 -16.64 -46.82 16.08
N ASP A 803 -15.41 -46.37 15.81
CA ASP A 803 -14.57 -46.75 14.67
C ASP A 803 -15.19 -46.47 13.28
N ARG A 804 -16.16 -45.55 13.22
CA ARG A 804 -16.80 -45.06 12.00
C ARG A 804 -16.09 -43.80 11.49
N LEU A 805 -14.84 -44.00 11.05
CA LEU A 805 -13.94 -42.92 10.64
C LEU A 805 -14.46 -42.07 9.46
N PRO A 806 -15.10 -42.64 8.41
CA PRO A 806 -15.64 -41.85 7.30
C PRO A 806 -16.68 -40.83 7.75
N GLU A 807 -17.59 -41.20 8.65
CA GLU A 807 -18.65 -40.36 9.16
C GLU A 807 -18.12 -39.30 10.13
N ALA A 808 -17.15 -39.67 10.98
CA ALA A 808 -16.45 -38.72 11.85
C ALA A 808 -15.73 -37.64 11.03
N LYS A 809 -15.01 -38.06 9.98
CA LYS A 809 -14.31 -37.16 9.06
C LYS A 809 -15.27 -36.24 8.31
N ALA A 810 -16.35 -36.78 7.76
CA ALA A 810 -17.37 -36.01 7.05
C ALA A 810 -18.01 -34.94 7.96
N ALA A 811 -18.26 -35.27 9.24
CA ALA A 811 -18.77 -34.32 10.23
C ALA A 811 -17.78 -33.18 10.51
N LEU A 812 -16.49 -33.48 10.70
CA LEU A 812 -15.47 -32.47 10.95
C LEU A 812 -15.18 -31.61 9.71
N GLN A 813 -15.17 -32.20 8.52
CA GLN A 813 -15.04 -31.46 7.26
C GLN A 813 -16.24 -30.56 7.00
N ARG A 814 -17.45 -30.96 7.41
CA ARG A 814 -18.61 -30.08 7.37
C ARG A 814 -18.44 -28.92 8.35
N LEU A 815 -18.01 -29.18 9.57
CA LEU A 815 -17.77 -28.13 10.55
C LEU A 815 -16.72 -27.13 10.08
N LEU A 816 -15.62 -27.60 9.49
CA LEU A 816 -14.57 -26.71 8.97
C LEU A 816 -14.99 -25.93 7.71
N ARG A 817 -15.97 -26.42 6.94
CA ARG A 817 -16.59 -25.64 5.85
C ARG A 817 -17.37 -24.43 6.38
N ASP A 818 -17.99 -24.57 7.55
CA ASP A 818 -18.79 -23.51 8.17
C ASP A 818 -17.95 -22.63 9.12
N ASN A 819 -16.91 -23.21 9.74
CA ASN A 819 -15.96 -22.56 10.66
C ASN A 819 -14.52 -23.03 10.39
N HIS A 820 -13.87 -22.40 9.42
CA HIS A 820 -12.49 -22.73 9.04
C HIS A 820 -11.47 -22.55 10.18
N SER A 821 -11.79 -21.83 11.26
CA SER A 821 -10.91 -21.60 12.41
C SER A 821 -11.08 -22.59 13.57
N ASP A 822 -11.94 -23.61 13.44
CA ASP A 822 -12.20 -24.53 14.55
C ASP A 822 -11.02 -25.51 14.78
N ASN A 823 -10.15 -25.17 15.73
CA ASN A 823 -9.00 -25.99 16.09
C ASN A 823 -9.37 -27.38 16.64
N GLN A 824 -10.53 -27.54 17.28
CA GLN A 824 -10.95 -28.86 17.76
C GLN A 824 -11.34 -29.78 16.60
N ALA A 825 -12.00 -29.23 15.57
CA ALA A 825 -12.30 -29.97 14.36
C ALA A 825 -11.03 -30.32 13.57
N ARG A 826 -10.07 -29.39 13.45
CA ARG A 826 -8.77 -29.64 12.82
C ARG A 826 -7.98 -30.73 13.54
N TYR A 827 -7.96 -30.67 14.88
CA TYR A 827 -7.35 -31.71 15.69
C TYR A 827 -7.96 -33.08 15.40
N GLY A 828 -9.30 -33.17 15.44
CA GLY A 828 -10.00 -34.42 15.16
C GLY A 828 -9.71 -34.96 13.75
N LEU A 829 -9.65 -34.09 12.75
CA LEU A 829 -9.34 -34.46 11.36
C LEU A 829 -7.92 -34.97 11.20
N ALA A 830 -6.96 -34.26 11.80
CA ALA A 830 -5.56 -34.66 11.75
C ALA A 830 -5.34 -36.02 12.43
N VAL A 831 -5.98 -36.27 13.59
CA VAL A 831 -5.95 -37.58 14.26
C VAL A 831 -6.57 -38.69 13.39
N ILE A 832 -7.67 -38.41 12.70
CA ILE A 832 -8.29 -39.38 11.77
C ILE A 832 -7.32 -39.69 10.62
N TYR A 833 -6.70 -38.67 10.02
CA TYR A 833 -5.75 -38.86 8.93
C TYR A 833 -4.51 -39.64 9.36
N GLU A 834 -4.00 -39.43 10.58
CA GLU A 834 -2.94 -40.27 11.15
C GLU A 834 -3.38 -41.74 11.27
N LYS A 835 -4.60 -41.98 11.79
CA LYS A 835 -5.14 -43.35 11.95
C LYS A 835 -5.33 -44.07 10.61
N GLU A 836 -5.62 -43.33 9.55
CA GLU A 836 -5.77 -43.85 8.19
C GLU A 836 -4.43 -43.96 7.41
N GLY A 837 -3.31 -43.53 7.99
CA GLY A 837 -2.00 -43.51 7.33
C GLY A 837 -1.83 -42.38 6.29
N SER A 838 -2.75 -41.42 6.22
CA SER A 838 -2.70 -40.26 5.32
C SER A 838 -1.86 -39.12 5.91
N LEU A 839 -0.55 -39.37 6.07
CA LEU A 839 0.35 -38.49 6.84
C LEU A 839 0.48 -37.08 6.26
N ASP A 840 0.43 -36.92 4.94
CA ASP A 840 0.50 -35.58 4.30
C ASP A 840 -0.69 -34.69 4.66
N LEU A 841 -1.89 -35.27 4.69
CA LEU A 841 -3.11 -34.55 5.08
C LEU A 841 -3.13 -34.25 6.58
N ALA A 842 -2.66 -35.19 7.41
CA ALA A 842 -2.48 -34.95 8.84
C ALA A 842 -1.51 -33.79 9.11
N ARG A 843 -0.37 -33.79 8.41
CA ARG A 843 0.65 -32.73 8.49
C ARG A 843 0.08 -31.36 8.10
N ALA A 844 -0.73 -31.31 7.05
CA ALA A 844 -1.40 -30.09 6.61
C ALA A 844 -2.35 -29.53 7.70
N GLU A 845 -3.19 -30.37 8.28
CA GLU A 845 -4.15 -29.94 9.31
C GLU A 845 -3.47 -29.54 10.63
N TRP A 846 -2.41 -30.24 11.05
CA TRP A 846 -1.58 -29.80 12.19
C TRP A 846 -0.86 -28.49 11.94
N GLY A 847 -0.37 -28.27 10.72
CA GLY A 847 0.21 -26.99 10.32
C GLY A 847 -0.82 -25.85 10.44
N ARG A 848 -2.05 -26.07 9.97
CA ARG A 848 -3.15 -25.10 10.08
C ARG A 848 -3.58 -24.86 11.53
N PHE A 849 -3.60 -25.90 12.36
CA PHE A 849 -3.87 -25.77 13.80
C PHE A 849 -2.86 -24.81 14.46
N LEU A 850 -1.56 -25.00 14.19
CA LEU A 850 -0.50 -24.15 14.76
C LEU A 850 -0.51 -22.71 14.23
N GLN A 851 -1.12 -22.46 13.07
CA GLN A 851 -1.30 -21.07 12.61
C GLN A 851 -2.29 -20.30 13.52
N GLN A 852 -3.29 -20.99 14.06
CA GLN A 852 -4.26 -20.41 14.99
C GLN A 852 -3.75 -20.40 16.43
N GLU A 853 -2.97 -21.43 16.82
CA GLU A 853 -2.32 -21.52 18.14
C GLU A 853 -0.80 -21.73 18.02
N PRO A 854 -0.03 -20.67 17.70
CA PRO A 854 1.42 -20.80 17.46
C PRO A 854 2.22 -21.28 18.68
N GLY A 855 1.69 -21.08 19.89
CA GLY A 855 2.32 -21.46 21.15
C GLY A 855 2.07 -22.91 21.59
N ASN A 856 1.33 -23.72 20.82
CA ASN A 856 0.94 -25.06 21.25
C ASN A 856 2.09 -26.08 21.04
N ALA A 857 2.94 -26.21 22.06
CA ALA A 857 4.14 -27.06 22.02
C ALA A 857 3.84 -28.55 21.75
N ALA A 858 2.69 -29.06 22.22
CA ALA A 858 2.32 -30.46 22.03
C ALA A 858 2.03 -30.77 20.55
N ILE A 859 1.30 -29.89 19.86
CA ILE A 859 1.02 -30.06 18.42
C ILE A 859 2.28 -29.83 17.58
N ALA A 860 3.13 -28.87 17.96
CA ALA A 860 4.42 -28.67 17.29
C ALA A 860 5.31 -29.93 17.36
N GLN A 861 5.38 -30.59 18.52
CA GLN A 861 6.12 -31.84 18.67
C GLN A 861 5.49 -32.99 17.87
N ARG A 862 4.15 -33.13 17.90
CA ARG A 862 3.43 -34.14 17.11
C ARG A 862 3.67 -33.97 15.62
N LEU A 863 3.62 -32.73 15.13
CA LEU A 863 3.91 -32.39 13.73
C LEU A 863 5.33 -32.76 13.32
N GLN A 864 6.32 -32.53 14.20
CA GLN A 864 7.72 -32.92 13.95
C GLN A 864 7.93 -34.45 13.94
N GLY A 865 7.11 -35.19 14.67
CA GLY A 865 7.14 -36.65 14.74
C GLY A 865 6.57 -37.35 13.50
N LEU A 866 5.76 -36.68 12.69
CA LEU A 866 5.13 -37.22 11.49
C LEU A 866 6.07 -37.23 10.27
N LYS A 867 7.37 -37.50 10.45
CA LYS A 867 8.38 -37.44 9.36
C LYS A 867 8.13 -38.42 8.23
#